data_AF-A0A3C1GG00-F1
#
_entry.id   AF-A0A3C1GG00-F1
#
_cell.length_a   1.000
_cell.length_b   1.000
_cell.length_c   1.000
_cell.angle_alpha   90.00
_cell.angle_beta   90.00
_cell.angle_gamma   90.00
#
_symmetry.space_group_name_H-M   'P 1'
#
loop_
_entity.id
_entity.type
_entity.pdbx_description
1 polymer ?
#
loop_
_entity_poly.entity_id
_entity_poly.type
_entity_poly.pdbx_seq_one_letter_code
_entity_poly.pdbx_strand_id
1 'polypeptide(L)'
;MAVWWGLSGTASVSRTETATLTGTATVTADPDVYVEGTATVDRTSLHAWAAQFRRTATRVLMGDEGEDMVRVQGDVTVNVDGGSPCATASFQLPDPRCGYFAEGSLATGGVPVTIRCRISTDVAEADTVVFRGLTEAAPNAGAYVPTATIQCAGEGSEWLESKGCLNIAAFSEMTRLDALRALAESVGIDPARIICGEETGTIRLPWDLANISPWELAGRICQLEDLYRRVIDGNLELLPARAIVGPEANPVFDFTGDNSYPFAETPPNRPVTVYHLSATGIPAEILTGGTEVVTPSIRTKVDAYGVIVSEIRTLTTTVNGVMTRQRVEEWRDAPIPGVTPSASAFRLWQLTETDSTYLMVTVEGVSLRTARVAEQRTTVSGWYSPPCRTADGYVWSDNTRHLAAAATWQVISTSVTTPAYDPDSCVLLTRTTRRGGWYSPLVASGETYDDGAIRAAAAYAWIPETADPPYELVEEVNAESTSDALKTALTESFLSKLRVPPTSSAQVDEWCLASGDRSLWSTVPGSGLVMVATYVLNEDGTSDSKSEPYTSEFPTLERAAADIPQYRTVPLTLNAEADGSRFAISPKAEPVWGAETMDDLITVALRRFRDEHSPRATIPHPALPLLKLLDVVTADDAARNLDARPCYVEQFQLLLNASETGALGQQTVVVFPLAAYDPGSQVVTS
;
A
#
# COMPACT_ATOMS: atom_id res chain seq x y z
N MET A 1 12.48 -9.35 -26.60
CA MET A 1 13.92 -9.65 -26.66
C MET A 1 14.62 -8.29 -26.77
N ALA A 2 14.88 -7.66 -25.63
CA ALA A 2 15.45 -6.31 -25.58
C ALA A 2 16.98 -6.44 -25.69
N VAL A 3 17.56 -5.85 -26.74
CA VAL A 3 19.01 -5.75 -26.88
C VAL A 3 19.47 -4.70 -25.87
N TRP A 4 20.19 -5.15 -24.85
CA TRP A 4 20.87 -4.30 -23.88
C TRP A 4 22.00 -3.56 -24.59
N TRP A 5 22.07 -2.23 -24.42
CA TRP A 5 23.17 -1.40 -24.88
C TRP A 5 23.87 -0.84 -23.65
N GLY A 6 25.06 -1.36 -23.34
CA GLY A 6 25.91 -0.85 -22.27
C GLY A 6 27.14 -0.19 -22.89
N LEU A 7 27.35 1.10 -22.60
CA LEU A 7 28.58 1.82 -22.89
C LEU A 7 29.25 2.07 -21.53
N SER A 8 30.32 1.33 -21.24
CA SER A 8 31.11 1.50 -20.01
C SER A 8 32.52 2.00 -20.35
N GLY A 9 33.04 2.88 -19.50
CA GLY A 9 34.36 3.45 -19.68
C GLY A 9 34.85 4.13 -18.41
N THR A 10 36.15 4.10 -18.20
CA THR A 10 36.85 4.83 -17.15
C THR A 10 37.76 5.86 -17.82
N ALA A 11 37.70 7.11 -17.35
CA ALA A 11 38.64 8.15 -17.73
C ALA A 11 39.44 8.54 -16.50
N SER A 12 40.76 8.39 -16.56
CA SER A 12 41.66 8.82 -15.49
C SER A 12 42.51 10.00 -15.96
N VAL A 13 42.75 10.94 -15.06
CA VAL A 13 43.64 12.09 -15.29
C VAL A 13 44.77 11.98 -14.28
N SER A 14 45.98 11.71 -14.77
CA SER A 14 47.18 11.72 -13.93
C SER A 14 48.02 12.97 -14.22
N ARG A 15 48.54 13.60 -13.16
CA ARG A 15 49.38 14.79 -13.26
C ARG A 15 50.85 14.38 -13.25
N THR A 16 51.44 14.22 -14.43
CA THR A 16 52.90 14.14 -14.61
C THR A 16 53.32 15.08 -15.73
N GLU A 17 53.42 16.38 -15.44
CA GLU A 17 53.94 17.48 -16.28
C GLU A 17 53.30 17.69 -17.69
N THR A 18 52.48 16.75 -18.14
CA THR A 18 51.62 16.72 -19.30
C THR A 18 50.35 15.98 -18.88
N ALA A 19 49.20 16.65 -18.89
CA ALA A 19 47.91 15.98 -18.62
C ALA A 19 47.58 15.08 -19.82
N THR A 20 47.76 13.78 -19.65
CA THR A 20 47.32 12.76 -20.61
C THR A 20 45.98 12.23 -20.10
N LEU A 21 44.91 12.45 -20.85
CA LEU A 21 43.61 11.83 -20.59
C LEU A 21 43.61 10.47 -21.30
N THR A 22 43.65 9.39 -20.53
CA THR A 22 43.58 8.03 -21.06
C THR A 22 42.26 7.41 -20.65
N GLY A 23 41.54 6.87 -21.62
CA GLY A 23 40.31 6.11 -21.39
C GLY A 23 40.20 4.99 -22.40
N THR A 24 39.54 3.91 -21.99
CA THR A 24 39.15 2.81 -22.89
C THR A 24 37.63 2.77 -22.90
N ALA A 25 37.03 2.94 -24.09
CA ALA A 25 35.62 2.70 -24.32
C ALA A 25 35.50 1.34 -25.00
N THR A 26 34.78 0.41 -24.38
CA THR A 26 34.55 -0.92 -24.94
C THR A 26 33.11 -1.01 -25.39
N VAL A 27 32.89 -1.12 -26.70
CA VAL A 27 31.56 -1.35 -27.27
C VAL A 27 31.44 -2.82 -27.60
N THR A 28 30.52 -3.51 -26.94
CA THR A 28 30.20 -4.92 -27.24
C THR A 28 28.80 -4.93 -27.84
N ALA A 29 28.68 -5.11 -29.15
CA ALA A 29 27.40 -5.16 -29.85
C ALA A 29 27.35 -6.40 -30.76
N ASP A 30 26.24 -7.14 -30.70
CA ASP A 30 25.91 -8.19 -31.66
C ASP A 30 24.39 -8.11 -31.98
N PRO A 31 23.98 -7.84 -33.24
CA PRO A 31 24.82 -7.60 -34.43
C PRO A 31 25.42 -6.19 -34.50
N ASP A 32 26.39 -5.99 -35.39
CA ASP A 32 27.12 -4.72 -35.60
C ASP A 32 26.17 -3.52 -35.79
N VAL A 33 26.28 -2.52 -34.92
CA VAL A 33 25.57 -1.24 -35.03
C VAL A 33 26.55 -0.06 -35.02
N TYR A 34 26.22 0.95 -35.82
CA TYR A 34 26.98 2.20 -35.91
C TYR A 34 26.79 3.02 -34.63
N VAL A 35 27.86 3.16 -33.85
CA VAL A 35 27.92 4.00 -32.65
C VAL A 35 28.70 5.26 -32.99
N GLU A 36 28.03 6.41 -32.95
CA GLU A 36 28.61 7.74 -33.12
C GLU A 36 28.45 8.52 -31.82
N GLY A 37 29.57 9.05 -31.32
CA GLY A 37 29.59 9.92 -30.15
C GLY A 37 30.86 10.75 -30.14
N THR A 38 30.71 12.07 -30.01
CA THR A 38 31.83 13.00 -29.83
C THR A 38 32.00 13.28 -28.34
N ALA A 39 33.09 12.80 -27.75
CA ALA A 39 33.52 13.22 -26.41
C ALA A 39 34.40 14.47 -26.52
N THR A 40 33.88 15.63 -26.10
CA THR A 40 34.64 16.88 -26.05
C THR A 40 35.09 17.16 -24.63
N VAL A 41 36.40 17.34 -24.43
CA VAL A 41 36.98 17.73 -23.14
C VAL A 41 37.42 19.19 -23.21
N ASP A 42 36.83 20.05 -22.38
CA ASP A 42 37.29 21.42 -22.21
C ASP A 42 38.51 21.46 -21.28
N ARG A 43 39.69 21.38 -21.92
CA ARG A 43 40.98 21.40 -21.25
C ARG A 43 41.24 22.71 -20.49
N THR A 44 40.65 23.81 -20.93
CA THR A 44 40.77 25.14 -20.31
C THR A 44 40.05 25.16 -18.97
N SER A 45 38.78 24.73 -18.95
CA SER A 45 38.02 24.61 -17.70
C SER A 45 38.67 23.62 -16.74
N LEU A 46 39.11 22.45 -17.22
CA LEU A 46 39.82 21.45 -16.41
C LEU A 46 41.11 22.01 -15.79
N HIS A 47 41.90 22.76 -16.57
CA HIS A 47 43.12 23.39 -16.07
C HIS A 47 42.83 24.46 -15.00
N ALA A 48 41.77 25.26 -15.18
CA ALA A 48 41.37 26.27 -14.20
C ALA A 48 40.95 25.64 -12.86
N TRP A 49 40.19 24.55 -12.89
CA TRP A 49 39.72 23.85 -11.69
C TRP A 49 40.84 23.06 -10.97
N ALA A 50 41.77 22.48 -11.72
CA ALA A 50 42.89 21.69 -11.17
C ALA A 50 44.08 22.54 -10.67
N ALA A 51 44.08 23.85 -10.90
CA ALA A 51 45.18 24.73 -10.50
C ALA A 51 45.22 24.94 -8.98
N GLN A 52 46.40 24.78 -8.39
CA GLN A 52 46.64 25.01 -6.96
C GLN A 52 46.58 26.50 -6.58
N PHE A 53 47.02 27.38 -7.48
CA PHE A 53 46.93 28.83 -7.34
C PHE A 53 45.92 29.36 -8.36
N ARG A 54 44.84 29.95 -7.85
CA ARG A 54 43.70 30.38 -8.66
C ARG A 54 43.09 31.66 -8.10
N ARG A 55 42.61 32.53 -8.99
CA ARG A 55 41.78 33.69 -8.67
C ARG A 55 40.33 33.25 -8.77
N THR A 56 39.58 33.47 -7.73
CA THR A 56 38.22 32.97 -7.58
C THR A 56 37.27 34.13 -7.33
N ALA A 57 36.05 34.04 -7.88
CA ALA A 57 35.03 35.06 -7.72
C ALA A 57 33.65 34.40 -7.68
N THR A 58 32.80 34.90 -6.78
CA THR A 58 31.40 34.49 -6.63
C THR A 58 30.52 35.63 -7.13
N ARG A 59 29.57 35.33 -8.03
CA ARG A 59 28.59 36.30 -8.53
C ARG A 59 27.19 35.82 -8.23
N VAL A 60 26.36 36.72 -7.72
CA VAL A 60 24.94 36.47 -7.45
C VAL A 60 24.15 37.32 -8.42
N LEU A 61 23.47 36.66 -9.35
CA LEU A 61 22.64 37.30 -10.37
C LEU A 61 21.18 37.20 -9.94
N MET A 62 20.43 38.31 -9.94
CA MET A 62 19.02 38.34 -9.52
C MET A 62 18.10 38.99 -10.56
N GLY A 63 16.86 38.53 -10.61
CA GLY A 63 15.81 39.00 -11.51
C GLY A 63 15.89 38.40 -12.92
N ASP A 64 14.87 38.66 -13.73
CA ASP A 64 14.72 38.10 -15.08
C ASP A 64 15.84 38.54 -16.03
N GLU A 65 16.39 39.74 -15.82
CA GLU A 65 17.51 40.27 -16.60
C GLU A 65 18.88 39.82 -16.07
N GLY A 66 18.94 39.11 -14.94
CA GLY A 66 20.17 38.61 -14.35
C GLY A 66 21.12 39.70 -13.85
N GLU A 67 20.60 40.67 -13.11
CA GLU A 67 21.38 41.79 -12.55
C GLU A 67 22.43 41.29 -11.56
N ASP A 68 23.68 41.71 -11.71
CA ASP A 68 24.79 41.31 -10.83
C ASP A 68 24.77 42.10 -9.52
N MET A 69 24.55 41.38 -8.41
CA MET A 69 24.47 41.93 -7.07
C MET A 69 25.86 42.17 -6.48
N VAL A 70 26.53 43.23 -6.91
CA VAL A 70 27.91 43.56 -6.48
C VAL A 70 28.01 43.88 -4.97
N ARG A 71 26.88 44.11 -4.29
CA ARG A 71 26.82 44.50 -2.87
C ARG A 71 26.73 43.32 -1.90
N VAL A 72 26.70 42.07 -2.37
CA VAL A 72 26.61 40.90 -1.48
C VAL A 72 27.76 40.91 -0.47
N GLN A 73 27.43 40.69 0.81
CA GLN A 73 28.38 40.69 1.91
C GLN A 73 28.55 39.30 2.50
N GLY A 74 29.77 39.00 2.93
CA GLY A 74 30.11 37.76 3.61
C GLY A 74 30.16 36.55 2.67
N ASP A 75 29.85 35.39 3.25
CA ASP A 75 29.85 34.12 2.54
C ASP A 75 28.46 33.85 1.93
N VAL A 76 28.46 33.44 0.67
CA VAL A 76 27.32 32.83 0.01
C VAL A 76 27.38 31.33 0.29
N THR A 77 26.31 30.81 0.87
CA THR A 77 26.20 29.40 1.22
C THR A 77 25.25 28.71 0.26
N VAL A 78 25.63 27.53 -0.24
CA VAL A 78 24.73 26.65 -0.99
C VAL A 78 24.78 25.27 -0.33
N ASN A 79 23.63 24.77 0.11
CA ASN A 79 23.51 23.47 0.76
C ASN A 79 22.71 22.52 -0.14
N VAL A 80 23.24 21.32 -0.31
CA VAL A 80 22.58 20.24 -1.03
C VAL A 80 22.57 19.01 -0.12
N ASP A 81 21.38 18.45 0.10
CA ASP A 81 21.14 17.33 1.02
C ASP A 81 20.41 16.21 0.28
N GLY A 82 20.86 14.96 0.42
CA GLY A 82 20.18 13.79 -0.13
C GLY A 82 18.75 13.57 0.38
N GLY A 83 18.37 14.16 1.51
CA GLY A 83 17.00 14.13 2.04
C GLY A 83 16.02 15.06 1.30
N SER A 84 16.51 16.06 0.57
CA SER A 84 15.72 17.13 -0.05
C SER A 84 15.90 17.12 -1.58
N PRO A 85 14.83 17.30 -2.37
CA PRO A 85 14.96 17.50 -3.81
C PRO A 85 15.47 18.90 -4.17
N CYS A 86 15.48 19.81 -3.19
CA CYS A 86 15.74 21.22 -3.36
C CYS A 86 17.04 21.60 -2.65
N ALA A 87 18.01 22.13 -3.41
CA ALA A 87 19.15 22.83 -2.85
C ALA A 87 18.69 24.13 -2.19
N THR A 88 19.37 24.57 -1.14
CA THR A 88 19.10 25.88 -0.52
C THR A 88 20.29 26.79 -0.66
N ALA A 89 20.07 28.09 -0.84
CA ALA A 89 21.13 29.07 -0.81
C ALA A 89 20.81 30.22 0.13
N SER A 90 21.84 30.81 0.73
CA SER A 90 21.69 31.97 1.61
C SER A 90 22.87 32.92 1.48
N PHE A 91 22.56 34.22 1.44
CA PHE A 91 23.54 35.31 1.39
C PHE A 91 22.97 36.60 2.01
N GLN A 92 23.86 37.52 2.39
CA GLN A 92 23.45 38.83 2.90
C GLN A 92 23.54 39.91 1.81
N LEU A 93 22.46 40.66 1.63
CA LEU A 93 22.37 41.72 0.62
C LEU A 93 21.93 43.06 1.25
N PRO A 94 22.85 44.04 1.36
CA PRO A 94 22.51 45.43 1.63
C PRO A 94 22.09 46.14 0.34
N ASP A 95 20.78 46.29 0.12
CA ASP A 95 20.21 46.97 -1.05
C ASP A 95 18.92 47.73 -0.67
N PRO A 96 18.69 48.97 -1.16
CA PRO A 96 17.44 49.70 -0.89
C PRO A 96 16.16 48.92 -1.24
N ARG A 97 16.21 48.02 -2.23
CA ARG A 97 15.09 47.16 -2.65
C ARG A 97 14.79 46.03 -1.67
N CYS A 98 15.63 45.81 -0.66
CA CYS A 98 15.34 44.88 0.45
C CYS A 98 14.25 45.43 1.41
N GLY A 99 13.73 46.65 1.18
CA GLY A 99 12.55 47.16 1.88
C GLY A 99 11.25 46.61 1.28
N TYR A 100 10.29 46.18 2.12
CA TYR A 100 9.02 45.59 1.67
C TYR A 100 8.17 46.51 0.76
N PHE A 101 8.23 47.82 0.97
CA PHE A 101 7.49 48.82 0.18
C PHE A 101 8.34 49.49 -0.92
N ALA A 102 9.53 48.97 -1.20
CA ALA A 102 10.36 49.49 -2.29
C ALA A 102 9.77 49.07 -3.65
N GLU A 103 9.88 49.93 -4.66
CA GLU A 103 9.58 49.58 -6.04
C GLU A 103 10.55 48.48 -6.51
N GLY A 104 10.02 47.34 -6.99
CA GLY A 104 10.83 46.16 -7.29
C GLY A 104 11.41 45.46 -6.05
N SER A 105 10.64 45.41 -4.95
CA SER A 105 11.08 44.85 -3.68
C SER A 105 11.58 43.41 -3.78
N LEU A 106 12.84 43.18 -3.40
CA LEU A 106 13.47 41.86 -3.32
C LEU A 106 13.02 41.08 -2.07
N ALA A 107 12.43 41.76 -1.08
CA ALA A 107 11.97 41.15 0.18
C ALA A 107 10.67 40.35 0.03
N THR A 108 9.94 40.51 -1.08
CA THR A 108 8.66 39.83 -1.33
C THR A 108 8.82 38.35 -1.71
N GLY A 109 10.03 37.92 -2.09
CA GLY A 109 10.29 36.56 -2.58
C GLY A 109 9.82 36.35 -4.03
N GLY A 110 10.10 35.17 -4.58
CA GLY A 110 9.74 34.79 -5.95
C GLY A 110 10.63 35.40 -7.04
N VAL A 111 11.76 36.01 -6.68
CA VAL A 111 12.69 36.60 -7.66
C VAL A 111 13.67 35.53 -8.12
N PRO A 112 13.88 35.32 -9.43
CA PRO A 112 14.90 34.40 -9.93
C PRO A 112 16.29 34.76 -9.45
N VAL A 113 17.06 33.75 -9.05
CA VAL A 113 18.44 33.92 -8.61
C VAL A 113 19.33 32.85 -9.23
N THR A 114 20.52 33.25 -9.65
CA THR A 114 21.58 32.36 -10.13
C THR A 114 22.89 32.69 -9.43
N ILE A 115 23.50 31.70 -8.79
CA ILE A 115 24.83 31.85 -8.17
C ILE A 115 25.84 31.19 -9.09
N ARG A 116 26.88 31.95 -9.43
CA ARG A 116 27.97 31.53 -10.30
C ARG A 116 29.30 31.57 -9.57
N CYS A 117 30.10 30.55 -9.82
CA CYS A 117 31.48 30.48 -9.40
C CYS A 117 32.38 30.61 -10.63
N ARG A 118 33.22 31.64 -10.60
CA ARG A 118 34.26 31.87 -11.60
C ARG A 118 35.61 31.52 -11.00
N ILE A 119 36.38 30.73 -11.74
CA ILE A 119 37.77 30.45 -11.44
C ILE A 119 38.63 30.87 -12.62
N SER A 120 39.72 31.57 -12.34
CA SER A 120 40.69 31.95 -13.35
C SER A 120 42.13 31.72 -12.88
N THR A 121 42.98 31.39 -13.83
CA THR A 121 44.43 31.33 -13.72
C THR A 121 45.00 32.31 -14.76
N ASP A 122 46.32 32.45 -14.82
CA ASP A 122 46.92 33.33 -15.84
C ASP A 122 46.71 32.82 -17.29
N VAL A 123 46.25 31.58 -17.47
CA VAL A 123 46.13 30.91 -18.79
C VAL A 123 44.77 30.27 -19.07
N ALA A 124 43.85 30.24 -18.10
CA ALA A 124 42.57 29.55 -18.23
C ALA A 124 41.50 30.13 -17.30
N GLU A 125 40.25 30.11 -17.73
CA GLU A 125 39.09 30.58 -16.99
C GLU A 125 37.92 29.61 -17.14
N ALA A 126 37.16 29.42 -16.05
CA ALA A 126 35.91 28.65 -16.00
C ALA A 126 34.85 29.45 -15.24
N ASP A 127 33.62 29.50 -15.76
CA ASP A 127 32.43 30.03 -15.10
C ASP A 127 31.40 28.90 -15.00
N THR A 128 30.92 28.60 -13.80
CA THR A 128 30.01 27.48 -13.54
C THR A 128 28.87 27.94 -12.65
N VAL A 129 27.66 27.56 -13.03
CA VAL A 129 26.48 27.79 -12.20
C VAL A 129 26.45 26.72 -11.10
N VAL A 130 26.39 27.16 -9.85
CA VAL A 130 26.34 26.28 -8.67
C VAL A 130 24.97 26.26 -8.00
N PHE A 131 24.11 27.22 -8.34
CA PHE A 131 22.74 27.29 -7.85
C PHE A 131 21.86 28.06 -8.83
N ARG A 132 20.63 27.57 -9.02
CA ARG A 132 19.52 28.28 -9.66
C ARG A 132 18.27 28.05 -8.84
N GLY A 133 17.46 29.08 -8.71
CA GLY A 133 16.24 28.99 -7.92
C GLY A 133 15.49 30.31 -7.81
N LEU A 134 14.61 30.39 -6.83
CA LEU A 134 13.83 31.56 -6.48
C LEU A 134 14.17 32.02 -5.06
N THR A 135 14.11 33.33 -4.82
CA THR A 135 14.22 33.86 -3.46
C THR A 135 12.96 33.58 -2.64
N GLU A 136 13.15 33.40 -1.34
CA GLU A 136 12.08 33.37 -0.35
C GLU A 136 11.84 34.78 0.20
N ALA A 137 10.67 34.98 0.82
CA ALA A 137 10.36 36.25 1.48
C ALA A 137 11.32 36.47 2.66
N ALA A 138 12.00 37.62 2.68
CA ALA A 138 13.05 37.90 3.65
C ALA A 138 12.67 39.07 4.56
N PRO A 139 12.85 38.95 5.89
CA PRO A 139 12.65 40.08 6.80
C PRO A 139 13.77 41.12 6.61
N ASN A 140 13.39 42.40 6.56
CA ASN A 140 14.35 43.50 6.58
C ASN A 140 14.89 43.69 8.01
N ALA A 141 16.19 43.46 8.22
CA ALA A 141 16.83 43.57 9.54
C ALA A 141 17.58 44.89 9.76
N GLY A 142 17.72 45.75 8.73
CA GLY A 142 18.57 46.95 8.77
C GLY A 142 17.80 48.26 8.99
N ALA A 143 18.18 49.03 10.02
CA ALA A 143 17.51 50.29 10.38
C ALA A 143 17.85 51.50 9.49
N TYR A 144 18.99 51.48 8.79
CA TYR A 144 19.52 52.65 8.04
C TYR A 144 19.84 52.35 6.57
N VAL A 145 20.28 51.13 6.26
CA VAL A 145 20.34 50.56 4.91
C VAL A 145 19.55 49.25 5.01
N PRO A 146 18.48 49.05 4.22
CA PRO A 146 17.77 47.78 4.22
C PRO A 146 18.75 46.66 3.87
N THR A 147 18.99 45.79 4.84
CA THR A 147 19.85 44.61 4.68
C THR A 147 19.00 43.41 5.01
N ALA A 148 18.94 42.46 4.08
CA ALA A 148 18.22 41.21 4.25
C ALA A 148 19.20 40.03 4.14
N THR A 149 18.94 39.00 4.94
CA THR A 149 19.49 37.67 4.65
C THR A 149 18.50 37.01 3.70
N ILE A 150 18.91 36.89 2.43
CA ILE A 150 18.08 36.31 1.38
C ILE A 150 18.27 34.80 1.44
N GLN A 151 17.18 34.08 1.66
CA GLN A 151 17.12 32.62 1.50
C GLN A 151 16.55 32.30 0.13
N CYS A 152 17.01 31.21 -0.47
CA CYS A 152 16.59 30.79 -1.80
C CYS A 152 16.30 29.31 -1.82
N ALA A 153 15.23 28.94 -2.52
CA ALA A 153 14.88 27.56 -2.84
C ALA A 153 15.33 27.26 -4.27
N GLY A 154 16.10 26.18 -4.44
CA GLY A 154 16.63 25.76 -5.72
C GLY A 154 15.58 25.13 -6.64
N GLU A 155 15.98 24.93 -7.89
CA GLU A 155 15.22 24.09 -8.83
C GLU A 155 14.96 22.70 -8.23
N GLY A 156 13.75 22.19 -8.42
CA GLY A 156 13.29 20.91 -7.86
C GLY A 156 12.34 21.01 -6.66
N SER A 157 12.04 22.21 -6.15
CA SER A 157 10.99 22.41 -5.13
C SER A 157 9.62 21.86 -5.55
N GLU A 158 9.30 21.92 -6.83
CA GLU A 158 8.04 21.39 -7.40
C GLU A 158 7.85 19.89 -7.13
N TRP A 159 8.92 19.10 -7.04
CA TRP A 159 8.85 17.66 -6.73
C TRP A 159 8.34 17.40 -5.30
N LEU A 160 8.52 18.37 -4.40
CA LEU A 160 8.10 18.31 -3.01
C LEU A 160 6.75 18.99 -2.77
N GLU A 161 6.55 20.16 -3.36
CA GLU A 161 5.37 21.02 -3.13
C GLU A 161 4.12 20.53 -3.87
N SER A 162 4.29 19.94 -5.04
CA SER A 162 3.17 19.46 -5.86
C SER A 162 2.63 18.15 -5.30
N LYS A 163 1.40 18.17 -4.78
CA LYS A 163 0.74 16.99 -4.19
C LYS A 163 -0.46 16.59 -5.02
N GLY A 164 -0.54 15.30 -5.32
CA GLY A 164 -1.58 14.73 -6.16
C GLY A 164 -2.34 13.61 -5.48
N CYS A 165 -3.33 13.10 -6.20
CA CYS A 165 -4.03 11.87 -5.88
C CYS A 165 -3.98 10.93 -7.08
N LEU A 166 -3.75 9.65 -6.85
CA LEU A 166 -3.71 8.63 -7.88
C LEU A 166 -4.34 7.35 -7.34
N ASN A 167 -5.32 6.82 -8.06
CA ASN A 167 -5.91 5.52 -7.76
C ASN A 167 -5.48 4.53 -8.85
N ILE A 168 -4.80 3.47 -8.43
CA ILE A 168 -4.34 2.40 -9.31
C ILE A 168 -5.08 1.14 -8.90
N ALA A 169 -5.82 0.57 -9.85
CA ALA A 169 -6.44 -0.73 -9.66
C ALA A 169 -5.36 -1.81 -9.49
N ALA A 170 -5.70 -2.83 -8.70
CA ALA A 170 -4.88 -4.01 -8.58
C ALA A 170 -4.68 -4.70 -9.95
N PHE A 171 -3.52 -5.30 -10.16
CA PHE A 171 -3.15 -5.96 -11.42
C PHE A 171 -3.34 -5.07 -12.66
N SER A 172 -3.12 -3.76 -12.52
CA SER A 172 -3.19 -2.79 -13.62
C SER A 172 -2.09 -2.95 -14.67
N GLU A 173 -1.17 -3.91 -14.48
CA GLU A 173 0.08 -4.09 -15.24
C GLU A 173 1.03 -2.88 -15.16
N MET A 174 0.69 -1.86 -14.36
CA MET A 174 1.55 -0.71 -14.12
C MET A 174 2.74 -1.11 -13.26
N THR A 175 3.92 -0.69 -13.67
CA THR A 175 5.10 -0.74 -12.80
C THR A 175 5.04 0.36 -11.74
N ARG A 176 5.81 0.20 -10.65
CA ARG A 176 5.97 1.25 -9.63
C ARG A 176 6.50 2.56 -10.25
N LEU A 177 7.36 2.48 -11.27
CA LEU A 177 7.82 3.64 -12.04
C LEU A 177 6.69 4.29 -12.85
N ASP A 178 5.81 3.50 -13.48
CA ASP A 178 4.66 4.04 -14.21
C ASP A 178 3.70 4.76 -13.28
N ALA A 179 3.48 4.24 -12.07
CA ALA A 179 2.72 4.92 -11.03
C ALA A 179 3.32 6.27 -10.63
N LEU A 180 4.65 6.34 -10.50
CA LEU A 180 5.35 7.60 -10.21
C LEU A 180 5.19 8.61 -11.35
N ARG A 181 5.31 8.15 -12.60
CA ARG A 181 5.12 8.98 -13.81
C ARG A 181 3.69 9.49 -13.92
N ALA A 182 2.69 8.63 -13.71
CA ALA A 182 1.29 9.02 -13.71
C ALA A 182 0.96 10.04 -12.60
N LEU A 183 1.55 9.88 -11.41
CA LEU A 183 1.40 10.87 -10.34
C LEU A 183 2.04 12.20 -10.73
N ALA A 184 3.25 12.20 -11.29
CA ALA A 184 3.93 13.41 -11.74
C ALA A 184 3.11 14.16 -12.81
N GLU A 185 2.57 13.43 -13.79
CA GLU A 185 1.68 13.99 -14.81
C GLU A 185 0.44 14.64 -14.20
N SER A 186 -0.17 13.97 -13.21
CA SER A 186 -1.39 14.47 -12.55
C SER A 186 -1.20 15.81 -11.82
N VAL A 187 0.03 16.13 -11.41
CA VAL A 187 0.39 17.39 -10.74
C VAL A 187 1.06 18.40 -11.68
N GLY A 188 1.10 18.11 -13.00
CA GLY A 188 1.62 19.02 -14.02
C GLY A 188 3.14 18.97 -14.23
N ILE A 189 3.82 17.94 -13.73
CA ILE A 189 5.25 17.72 -13.97
C ILE A 189 5.42 16.75 -15.14
N ASP A 190 6.26 17.11 -16.11
CA ASP A 190 6.56 16.27 -17.27
C ASP A 190 7.19 14.93 -16.83
N PRO A 191 6.53 13.78 -17.11
CA PRO A 191 7.05 12.45 -16.77
C PRO A 191 8.41 12.12 -17.40
N ALA A 192 8.78 12.77 -18.51
CA ALA A 192 10.08 12.57 -19.15
C ALA A 192 11.26 13.06 -18.29
N ARG A 193 10.98 13.91 -17.29
CA ARG A 193 11.96 14.38 -16.29
C ARG A 193 12.28 13.33 -15.22
N ILE A 194 11.62 12.17 -15.25
CA ILE A 194 11.90 11.02 -14.37
C ILE A 194 12.75 10.01 -15.14
N ILE A 195 14.02 9.92 -14.72
CA ILE A 195 15.03 9.05 -15.32
C ILE A 195 15.27 7.88 -14.37
N CYS A 196 15.00 6.67 -14.83
CA CYS A 196 15.28 5.43 -14.10
C CYS A 196 16.02 4.48 -15.03
N GLY A 197 17.16 3.96 -14.57
CA GLY A 197 18.00 3.03 -15.35
C GLY A 197 17.52 1.58 -15.31
N GLU A 198 16.46 1.28 -14.55
CA GLU A 198 15.97 -0.08 -14.31
C GLU A 198 14.46 -0.18 -14.44
N GLU A 199 14.00 -1.38 -14.79
CA GLU A 199 12.61 -1.76 -14.66
C GLU A 199 12.28 -1.97 -13.17
N THR A 200 11.16 -1.41 -12.71
CA THR A 200 10.66 -1.60 -11.34
C THR A 200 9.59 -2.68 -11.30
N GLY A 201 9.35 -3.28 -10.15
CA GLY A 201 8.29 -4.27 -9.94
C GLY A 201 6.90 -3.78 -10.37
N THR A 202 6.07 -4.73 -10.81
CA THR A 202 4.66 -4.52 -11.15
C THR A 202 3.81 -4.41 -9.89
N ILE A 203 2.85 -3.49 -9.91
CA ILE A 203 1.88 -3.30 -8.84
C ILE A 203 0.78 -4.36 -8.97
N ARG A 204 0.65 -5.23 -7.96
CA ARG A 204 -0.42 -6.25 -7.89
C ARG A 204 -1.51 -5.87 -6.91
N LEU A 205 -1.22 -5.01 -5.94
CA LEU A 205 -2.20 -4.49 -4.99
C LEU A 205 -2.78 -3.15 -5.43
N PRO A 206 -4.02 -2.83 -5.06
CA PRO A 206 -4.57 -1.53 -5.36
C PRO A 206 -3.78 -0.45 -4.59
N TRP A 207 -3.42 0.63 -5.27
CA TRP A 207 -2.80 1.79 -4.63
C TRP A 207 -3.80 2.94 -4.60
N ASP A 208 -4.17 3.37 -3.40
CA ASP A 208 -4.91 4.61 -3.18
C ASP A 208 -3.96 5.65 -2.59
N LEU A 209 -3.45 6.51 -3.46
CA LEU A 209 -2.52 7.57 -3.13
C LEU A 209 -3.30 8.88 -3.01
N ALA A 210 -3.31 9.49 -1.83
CA ALA A 210 -3.91 10.79 -1.61
C ALA A 210 -2.92 11.74 -0.94
N ASN A 211 -2.86 12.97 -1.44
CA ASN A 211 -2.06 14.07 -0.87
C ASN A 211 -0.56 13.72 -0.70
N ILE A 212 0.00 13.02 -1.68
CA ILE A 212 1.42 12.61 -1.71
C ILE A 212 2.15 13.38 -2.82
N SER A 213 3.39 13.78 -2.58
CA SER A 213 4.23 14.38 -3.63
C SER A 213 5.00 13.31 -4.41
N PRO A 214 5.40 13.59 -5.66
CA PRO A 214 6.26 12.68 -6.42
C PRO A 214 7.58 12.36 -5.70
N TRP A 215 8.18 13.31 -4.97
CA TRP A 215 9.39 13.05 -4.18
C TRP A 215 9.16 12.04 -3.05
N GLU A 216 8.02 12.17 -2.35
CA GLU A 216 7.63 11.24 -1.28
C GLU A 216 7.35 9.83 -1.84
N LEU A 217 6.62 9.73 -2.95
CA LEU A 217 6.34 8.44 -3.60
C LEU A 217 7.63 7.79 -4.13
N ALA A 218 8.48 8.55 -4.82
CA ALA A 218 9.78 8.08 -5.29
C ALA A 218 10.63 7.53 -4.13
N GLY A 219 10.55 8.15 -2.96
CA GLY A 219 11.24 7.66 -1.78
C GLY A 219 10.73 6.34 -1.23
N ARG A 220 9.43 6.07 -1.33
CA ARG A 220 8.85 4.77 -0.98
C ARG A 220 9.25 3.70 -1.98
N ILE A 221 9.18 4.00 -3.28
CA ILE A 221 9.58 3.08 -4.35
C ILE A 221 11.06 2.74 -4.25
N CYS A 222 11.90 3.75 -4.02
CA CYS A 222 13.33 3.58 -3.80
C CYS A 222 13.59 2.49 -2.75
N GLN A 223 12.92 2.55 -1.59
CA GLN A 223 13.12 1.57 -0.51
C GLN A 223 12.78 0.14 -0.94
N LEU A 224 11.71 -0.03 -1.73
CA LEU A 224 11.25 -1.34 -2.21
C LEU A 224 12.19 -1.95 -3.26
N GLU A 225 12.79 -1.12 -4.10
CA GLU A 225 13.56 -1.54 -5.29
C GLU A 225 15.10 -1.42 -5.11
N ASP A 226 15.57 -1.10 -3.91
CA ASP A 226 16.98 -0.75 -3.63
C ASP A 226 17.56 0.35 -4.56
N LEU A 227 16.78 1.41 -4.83
CA LEU A 227 17.20 2.56 -5.64
C LEU A 227 17.52 3.80 -4.79
N TYR A 228 18.47 4.62 -5.17
CA TYR A 228 18.67 5.95 -4.60
C TYR A 228 18.07 7.02 -5.52
N ARG A 229 17.60 8.13 -4.94
CA ARG A 229 17.02 9.24 -5.69
C ARG A 229 17.85 10.51 -5.51
N ARG A 230 17.96 11.31 -6.57
CA ARG A 230 18.53 12.65 -6.55
C ARG A 230 17.87 13.55 -7.58
N VAL A 231 18.04 14.86 -7.45
CA VAL A 231 17.65 15.83 -8.48
C VAL A 231 18.90 16.43 -9.12
N ILE A 232 18.99 16.37 -10.45
CA ILE A 232 20.07 16.99 -11.24
C ILE A 232 19.43 17.76 -12.39
N ASP A 233 19.78 19.03 -12.51
CA ASP A 233 19.30 19.91 -13.60
C ASP A 233 17.77 19.87 -13.75
N GLY A 234 17.07 19.79 -12.61
CA GLY A 234 15.61 19.69 -12.52
C GLY A 234 15.04 18.28 -12.75
N ASN A 235 15.82 17.30 -13.19
CA ASN A 235 15.34 15.92 -13.41
C ASN A 235 15.46 15.07 -12.15
N LEU A 236 14.46 14.22 -11.91
CA LEU A 236 14.48 13.23 -10.84
C LEU A 236 15.14 11.95 -11.38
N GLU A 237 16.34 11.66 -10.88
CA GLU A 237 17.08 10.45 -11.22
C GLU A 237 16.89 9.38 -10.14
N LEU A 238 16.52 8.18 -10.56
CA LEU A 238 16.49 6.95 -9.75
C LEU A 238 17.66 6.06 -10.19
N LEU A 239 18.62 5.89 -9.29
CA LEU A 239 19.87 5.15 -9.53
C LEU A 239 19.87 3.85 -8.73
N PRO A 240 20.25 2.71 -9.32
CA PRO A 240 20.30 1.48 -8.56
C PRO A 240 21.44 1.46 -7.54
N ALA A 241 21.22 0.83 -6.39
CA ALA A 241 22.24 0.71 -5.35
C ALA A 241 23.55 0.10 -5.89
N ARG A 242 23.49 -0.81 -6.88
CA ARG A 242 24.72 -1.39 -7.45
C ARG A 242 25.66 -0.38 -8.09
N ALA A 243 25.14 0.75 -8.59
CA ALA A 243 25.92 1.83 -9.18
C ALA A 243 26.54 2.79 -8.14
N ILE A 244 26.11 2.72 -6.87
CA ILE A 244 26.55 3.64 -5.81
C ILE A 244 27.33 2.91 -4.71
N VAL A 245 26.81 1.77 -4.26
CA VAL A 245 27.36 0.99 -3.14
C VAL A 245 27.75 -0.44 -3.52
N GLY A 246 27.40 -0.88 -4.73
CA GLY A 246 27.72 -2.21 -5.23
C GLY A 246 29.03 -2.29 -6.03
N PRO A 247 29.33 -3.45 -6.62
CA PRO A 247 30.60 -3.68 -7.33
C PRO A 247 30.75 -2.86 -8.63
N GLU A 248 29.64 -2.30 -9.14
CA GLU A 248 29.65 -1.42 -10.33
C GLU A 248 29.91 0.06 -9.96
N ALA A 249 30.01 0.38 -8.67
CA ALA A 249 30.32 1.72 -8.20
C ALA A 249 31.74 2.12 -8.58
N ASN A 250 31.86 3.11 -9.47
CA ASN A 250 33.15 3.61 -9.95
C ASN A 250 33.40 5.02 -9.41
N PRO A 251 34.53 5.25 -8.70
CA PRO A 251 34.81 6.56 -8.13
C PRO A 251 35.07 7.60 -9.22
N VAL A 252 34.47 8.79 -9.03
CA VAL A 252 34.66 9.96 -9.90
C VAL A 252 35.69 10.95 -9.34
N PHE A 253 36.01 10.85 -8.04
CA PHE A 253 36.98 11.74 -7.37
C PHE A 253 37.66 11.05 -6.18
N ASP A 254 38.91 11.43 -5.89
CA ASP A 254 39.72 10.89 -4.79
C ASP A 254 40.07 11.99 -3.78
N PHE A 255 39.63 11.84 -2.53
CA PHE A 255 40.09 12.66 -1.40
C PHE A 255 41.38 12.10 -0.84
N THR A 256 42.44 12.91 -0.85
CA THR A 256 43.79 12.56 -0.39
C THR A 256 44.31 13.63 0.57
N GLY A 257 45.40 13.33 1.28
CA GLY A 257 46.05 14.29 2.18
C GLY A 257 46.53 15.60 1.51
N ASP A 258 46.66 15.62 0.18
CA ASP A 258 47.10 16.79 -0.58
C ASP A 258 45.96 17.73 -1.00
N ASN A 259 44.70 17.24 -1.01
CA ASN A 259 43.55 17.97 -1.54
C ASN A 259 42.37 18.12 -0.56
N SER A 260 42.50 17.57 0.65
CA SER A 260 41.48 17.60 1.69
C SER A 260 42.06 17.89 3.07
N TYR A 261 41.23 18.44 3.95
CA TYR A 261 41.57 18.67 5.35
C TYR A 261 41.15 17.46 6.21
N PRO A 262 41.65 17.33 7.45
CA PRO A 262 41.35 16.19 8.31
C PRO A 262 39.84 15.94 8.44
N PHE A 263 39.45 14.68 8.31
CA PHE A 263 38.05 14.29 8.28
C PHE A 263 37.41 14.52 9.66
N ALA A 264 36.10 14.72 9.74
CA ALA A 264 35.34 14.69 10.99
C ALA A 264 34.32 13.55 10.92
N GLU A 265 34.51 12.50 11.72
CA GLU A 265 33.60 11.35 11.71
C GLU A 265 32.40 11.62 12.61
N THR A 266 31.23 11.28 12.10
CA THR A 266 30.00 11.21 12.89
C THR A 266 29.50 9.76 12.84
N PRO A 267 29.76 8.94 13.88
CA PRO A 267 29.22 7.60 13.92
C PRO A 267 27.69 7.64 14.00
N PRO A 268 26.98 6.60 13.51
CA PRO A 268 25.52 6.55 13.60
C PRO A 268 25.07 6.55 15.06
N ASN A 269 24.16 7.47 15.40
CA ASN A 269 23.65 7.60 16.76
C ASN A 269 22.46 6.66 16.97
N ARG A 270 22.65 5.58 17.75
CA ARG A 270 21.61 4.62 18.15
C ARG A 270 20.84 3.99 16.96
N PRO A 271 21.53 3.27 16.05
CA PRO A 271 20.85 2.60 14.94
C PRO A 271 19.86 1.54 15.44
N VAL A 272 18.81 1.29 14.66
CA VAL A 272 17.88 0.18 14.90
C VAL A 272 18.60 -1.12 14.59
N THR A 273 18.62 -2.05 15.54
CA THR A 273 19.32 -3.33 15.38
C THR A 273 18.37 -4.49 15.10
N VAL A 274 17.06 -4.30 15.29
CA VAL A 274 16.04 -5.31 14.99
C VAL A 274 14.85 -4.65 14.29
N TYR A 275 14.47 -5.17 13.13
CA TYR A 275 13.24 -4.78 12.44
C TYR A 275 12.21 -5.90 12.50
N HIS A 276 10.98 -5.53 12.86
CA HIS A 276 9.77 -6.32 12.70
C HIS A 276 8.92 -5.64 11.61
N LEU A 277 9.18 -6.01 10.35
CA LEU A 277 8.48 -5.42 9.21
C LEU A 277 7.25 -6.24 8.89
N SER A 278 6.16 -5.56 8.54
CA SER A 278 4.96 -6.23 8.04
C SER A 278 4.48 -5.64 6.74
N ALA A 279 3.88 -6.46 5.88
CA ALA A 279 3.20 -6.00 4.68
C ALA A 279 1.88 -6.74 4.47
N THR A 280 0.97 -6.10 3.74
CA THR A 280 -0.20 -6.77 3.18
C THR A 280 0.22 -7.29 1.80
N GLY A 281 0.33 -8.60 1.63
CA GLY A 281 0.79 -9.20 0.36
C GLY A 281 -0.18 -10.21 -0.21
N ILE A 282 0.03 -10.57 -1.48
CA ILE A 282 -0.62 -11.72 -2.11
C ILE A 282 0.32 -12.92 -1.89
N PRO A 283 -0.05 -13.93 -1.07
CA PRO A 283 0.80 -15.11 -0.89
C PRO A 283 1.16 -15.72 -2.24
N ALA A 284 2.43 -16.14 -2.41
CA ALA A 284 2.89 -16.80 -3.64
C ALA A 284 2.06 -18.06 -3.98
N GLU A 285 1.44 -18.67 -2.98
CA GLU A 285 0.48 -19.77 -3.13
C GLU A 285 -0.76 -19.36 -3.95
N ILE A 286 -1.23 -18.12 -3.84
CA ILE A 286 -2.37 -17.62 -4.63
C ILE A 286 -1.99 -17.54 -6.11
N LEU A 287 -0.78 -17.06 -6.42
CA LEU A 287 -0.25 -16.96 -7.79
C LEU A 287 0.15 -18.31 -8.40
N THR A 288 0.16 -19.40 -7.62
CA THR A 288 0.50 -20.74 -8.11
C THR A 288 -0.70 -21.70 -8.12
N GLY A 289 -1.92 -21.19 -7.85
CA GLY A 289 -3.15 -22.00 -7.83
C GLY A 289 -3.31 -22.83 -6.56
N GLY A 290 -2.89 -22.26 -5.43
CA GLY A 290 -2.66 -22.84 -4.11
C GLY A 290 -3.53 -23.98 -3.59
N THR A 291 -2.91 -24.72 -2.69
CA THR A 291 -3.45 -25.90 -2.01
C THR A 291 -4.60 -25.59 -1.06
N GLU A 292 -5.56 -26.52 -0.99
CA GLU A 292 -6.63 -26.53 -0.01
C GLU A 292 -6.07 -26.62 1.42
N VAL A 293 -6.43 -25.67 2.29
CA VAL A 293 -6.02 -25.63 3.70
C VAL A 293 -7.25 -25.80 4.57
N VAL A 294 -7.21 -26.78 5.48
CA VAL A 294 -8.27 -27.03 6.47
C VAL A 294 -7.80 -26.57 7.85
N THR A 295 -8.50 -25.61 8.44
CA THR A 295 -8.20 -25.09 9.79
C THR A 295 -9.29 -25.53 10.77
N PRO A 296 -8.95 -26.32 11.81
CA PRO A 296 -9.88 -26.70 12.86
C PRO A 296 -9.93 -25.66 14.00
N SER A 297 -11.12 -25.44 14.55
CA SER A 297 -11.39 -24.69 15.78
C SER A 297 -12.32 -25.51 16.67
N ILE A 298 -12.03 -25.58 17.97
CA ILE A 298 -12.80 -26.37 18.93
C ILE A 298 -13.20 -25.49 20.11
N ARG A 299 -14.49 -25.52 20.47
CA ARG A 299 -15.01 -24.90 21.69
C ARG A 299 -15.73 -25.95 22.52
N THR A 300 -15.29 -26.13 23.76
CA THR A 300 -15.87 -27.12 24.69
C THR A 300 -16.57 -26.43 25.87
N LYS A 301 -17.63 -27.05 26.36
CA LYS A 301 -18.28 -26.72 27.62
C LYS A 301 -18.18 -27.92 28.54
N VAL A 302 -17.71 -27.69 29.77
CA VAL A 302 -17.60 -28.71 30.82
C VAL A 302 -18.64 -28.45 31.92
N ASP A 303 -19.08 -29.51 32.58
CA ASP A 303 -19.92 -29.42 33.77
C ASP A 303 -19.12 -29.16 35.06
N ALA A 304 -19.81 -29.16 36.20
CA ALA A 304 -19.22 -28.96 37.53
C ALA A 304 -18.24 -30.07 37.96
N TYR A 305 -18.22 -31.21 37.26
CA TYR A 305 -17.36 -32.37 37.52
C TYR A 305 -16.21 -32.47 36.51
N GLY A 306 -16.08 -31.51 35.59
CA GLY A 306 -15.05 -31.49 34.56
C GLY A 306 -15.34 -32.37 33.34
N VAL A 307 -16.57 -32.89 33.20
CA VAL A 307 -16.99 -33.71 32.07
C VAL A 307 -17.46 -32.79 30.94
N ILE A 308 -17.02 -33.08 29.70
CA ILE A 308 -17.46 -32.33 28.51
C ILE A 308 -18.93 -32.65 28.23
N VAL A 309 -19.80 -31.64 28.33
CA VAL A 309 -21.24 -31.77 28.07
C VAL A 309 -21.64 -31.30 26.67
N SER A 310 -20.85 -30.42 26.06
CA SER A 310 -21.00 -30.04 24.66
C SER A 310 -19.67 -29.60 24.04
N GLU A 311 -19.50 -29.88 22.76
CA GLU A 311 -18.34 -29.47 21.97
C GLU A 311 -18.79 -29.01 20.58
N ILE A 312 -18.31 -27.84 20.15
CA ILE A 312 -18.52 -27.33 18.80
C ILE A 312 -17.18 -27.39 18.08
N ARG A 313 -17.10 -28.19 17.02
CA ARG A 313 -15.96 -28.22 16.11
C ARG A 313 -16.31 -27.46 14.84
N THR A 314 -15.50 -26.48 14.50
CA THR A 314 -15.59 -25.75 13.23
C THR A 314 -14.38 -26.12 12.38
N LEU A 315 -14.63 -26.73 11.23
CA LEU A 315 -13.63 -27.03 10.21
C LEU A 315 -13.84 -26.03 9.07
N THR A 316 -12.88 -25.13 8.89
CA THR A 316 -12.92 -24.14 7.81
C THR A 316 -11.94 -24.57 6.73
N THR A 317 -12.44 -24.77 5.52
CA THR A 317 -11.64 -25.06 4.33
C THR A 317 -11.45 -23.78 3.55
N THR A 318 -10.19 -23.43 3.28
CA THR A 318 -9.82 -22.28 2.48
C THR A 318 -9.02 -22.73 1.26
N VAL A 319 -9.30 -22.13 0.10
CA VAL A 319 -8.51 -22.32 -1.12
C VAL A 319 -8.06 -20.94 -1.57
N ASN A 320 -6.75 -20.73 -1.73
CA ASN A 320 -6.15 -19.42 -1.99
C ASN A 320 -6.58 -18.38 -0.94
N GLY A 321 -6.76 -18.81 0.31
CA GLY A 321 -7.18 -17.93 1.41
C GLY A 321 -8.66 -17.56 1.47
N VAL A 322 -9.47 -17.96 0.49
CA VAL A 322 -10.93 -17.77 0.46
C VAL A 322 -11.62 -18.96 1.12
N MET A 323 -12.55 -18.72 2.05
CA MET A 323 -13.35 -19.78 2.66
C MET A 323 -14.31 -20.38 1.63
N THR A 324 -14.05 -21.63 1.22
CA THR A 324 -14.90 -22.34 0.25
C THR A 324 -15.85 -23.31 0.92
N ARG A 325 -15.51 -23.81 2.11
CA ARG A 325 -16.36 -24.72 2.87
C ARG A 325 -16.22 -24.46 4.37
N GLN A 326 -17.33 -24.51 5.08
CA GLN A 326 -17.37 -24.51 6.53
C GLN A 326 -18.20 -25.69 7.01
N ARG A 327 -17.64 -26.49 7.90
CA ARG A 327 -18.32 -27.61 8.55
C ARG A 327 -18.36 -27.37 10.05
N VAL A 328 -19.57 -27.24 10.60
CA VAL A 328 -19.81 -27.05 12.03
C VAL A 328 -20.43 -28.32 12.59
N GLU A 329 -19.70 -28.99 13.46
CA GLU A 329 -20.13 -30.18 14.17
C GLU A 329 -20.48 -29.80 15.61
N GLU A 330 -21.71 -30.05 16.01
CA GLU A 330 -22.14 -29.90 17.38
C GLU A 330 -22.25 -31.27 18.04
N TRP A 331 -21.41 -31.52 19.04
CA TRP A 331 -21.38 -32.73 19.85
C TRP A 331 -22.00 -32.45 21.21
N ARG A 332 -22.85 -33.36 21.70
CA ARG A 332 -23.52 -33.22 22.99
C ARG A 332 -23.59 -34.56 23.71
N ASP A 333 -23.52 -34.54 25.03
CA ASP A 333 -23.88 -35.70 25.85
C ASP A 333 -25.39 -35.64 26.15
N ALA A 334 -26.18 -36.32 25.32
CA ALA A 334 -27.64 -36.32 25.43
C ALA A 334 -28.24 -37.66 24.96
N PRO A 335 -29.40 -38.05 25.50
CA PRO A 335 -30.17 -39.17 24.96
C PRO A 335 -30.79 -38.79 23.61
N ILE A 336 -30.85 -39.73 22.66
CA ILE A 336 -31.58 -39.54 21.40
C ILE A 336 -33.09 -39.37 21.72
N PRO A 337 -33.78 -38.38 21.12
CA PRO A 337 -35.22 -38.19 21.31
C PRO A 337 -36.02 -39.40 20.79
N GLY A 338 -37.11 -39.76 21.46
CA GLY A 338 -37.89 -40.93 21.08
C GLY A 338 -38.88 -41.42 22.13
N VAL A 339 -39.44 -42.61 21.85
CA VAL A 339 -40.36 -43.35 22.75
C VAL A 339 -39.58 -44.18 23.77
N THR A 340 -38.38 -44.64 23.39
CA THR A 340 -37.47 -45.37 24.27
C THR A 340 -36.29 -44.47 24.62
N PRO A 341 -36.14 -43.99 25.86
CA PRO A 341 -34.99 -43.18 26.23
C PRO A 341 -33.72 -44.01 26.07
N SER A 342 -32.85 -43.62 25.13
CA SER A 342 -31.50 -44.18 25.04
C SER A 342 -30.65 -43.67 26.20
N ALA A 343 -29.62 -44.41 26.62
CA ALA A 343 -28.61 -43.85 27.51
C ALA A 343 -27.97 -42.59 26.90
N SER A 344 -27.73 -41.57 27.72
CA SER A 344 -26.90 -40.43 27.32
C SER A 344 -25.55 -40.95 26.85
N ALA A 345 -25.09 -40.44 25.70
CA ALA A 345 -23.72 -40.65 25.27
C ALA A 345 -23.28 -39.46 24.44
N PHE A 346 -22.02 -39.08 24.60
CA PHE A 346 -21.39 -38.02 23.83
C PHE A 346 -21.31 -38.39 22.35
N ARG A 347 -22.07 -37.68 21.51
CA ARG A 347 -22.20 -37.98 20.08
C ARG A 347 -22.44 -36.72 19.27
N LEU A 348 -22.21 -36.81 17.95
CA LEU A 348 -22.57 -35.77 17.01
C LEU A 348 -24.09 -35.59 17.04
N TRP A 349 -24.51 -34.37 17.36
CA TRP A 349 -25.91 -33.99 17.55
C TRP A 349 -26.47 -33.27 16.33
N GLN A 350 -25.67 -32.36 15.76
CA GLN A 350 -26.02 -31.60 14.58
C GLN A 350 -24.77 -31.36 13.73
N LEU A 351 -24.94 -31.40 12.42
CA LEU A 351 -23.91 -31.10 11.43
C LEU A 351 -24.47 -30.02 10.49
N THR A 352 -23.78 -28.89 10.42
CA THR A 352 -24.07 -27.83 9.44
C THR A 352 -22.90 -27.74 8.48
N GLU A 353 -23.14 -28.03 7.21
CA GLU A 353 -22.15 -27.91 6.14
C GLU A 353 -22.55 -26.80 5.18
N THR A 354 -21.66 -25.83 5.00
CA THR A 354 -21.83 -24.68 4.12
C THR A 354 -20.75 -24.73 3.04
N ASP A 355 -21.15 -24.82 1.77
CA ASP A 355 -20.29 -24.75 0.60
C ASP A 355 -20.53 -23.43 -0.14
N SER A 356 -19.45 -22.70 -0.44
CA SER A 356 -19.48 -21.43 -1.17
C SER A 356 -18.73 -21.55 -2.49
N THR A 357 -19.39 -21.21 -3.57
CA THR A 357 -18.81 -21.06 -4.90
C THR A 357 -18.66 -19.59 -5.25
N TYR A 358 -17.57 -19.24 -5.92
CA TYR A 358 -17.22 -17.86 -6.27
C TYR A 358 -17.04 -17.75 -7.77
N LEU A 359 -17.25 -16.55 -8.31
CA LEU A 359 -16.79 -16.23 -9.65
C LEU A 359 -15.26 -16.27 -9.71
N MET A 360 -14.74 -16.61 -10.88
CA MET A 360 -13.31 -16.77 -11.12
C MET A 360 -12.84 -15.75 -12.15
N VAL A 361 -11.68 -15.15 -11.90
CA VAL A 361 -10.95 -14.32 -12.87
C VAL A 361 -9.63 -15.01 -13.22
N THR A 362 -9.17 -14.88 -14.46
CA THR A 362 -7.85 -15.38 -14.86
C THR A 362 -6.85 -14.25 -14.89
N VAL A 363 -5.83 -14.33 -14.06
CA VAL A 363 -4.73 -13.35 -13.98
C VAL A 363 -3.44 -14.10 -14.28
N GLU A 364 -2.68 -13.65 -15.28
CA GLU A 364 -1.40 -14.27 -15.67
C GLU A 364 -1.50 -15.80 -15.92
N GLY A 365 -2.65 -16.26 -16.43
CA GLY A 365 -2.90 -17.69 -16.69
C GLY A 365 -3.37 -18.51 -15.50
N VAL A 366 -3.58 -17.89 -14.33
CA VAL A 366 -4.03 -18.56 -13.10
C VAL A 366 -5.46 -18.14 -12.76
N SER A 367 -6.33 -19.12 -12.51
CA SER A 367 -7.72 -18.85 -12.12
C SER A 367 -7.85 -18.57 -10.62
N LEU A 368 -8.28 -17.36 -10.28
CA LEU A 368 -8.42 -16.85 -8.92
C LEU A 368 -9.89 -16.58 -8.58
N ARG A 369 -10.28 -16.82 -7.32
CA ARG A 369 -11.64 -16.52 -6.81
C ARG A 369 -11.79 -15.03 -6.57
N THR A 370 -12.94 -14.47 -6.95
CA THR A 370 -13.26 -13.06 -6.69
C THR A 370 -14.16 -12.89 -5.47
N ALA A 371 -14.38 -11.64 -5.04
CA ALA A 371 -15.27 -11.35 -3.92
C ALA A 371 -16.73 -11.73 -4.22
N ARG A 372 -17.11 -11.92 -5.49
CA ARG A 372 -18.47 -12.28 -5.89
C ARG A 372 -18.74 -13.76 -5.63
N VAL A 373 -19.54 -14.03 -4.61
CA VAL A 373 -20.16 -15.35 -4.39
C VAL A 373 -21.12 -15.61 -5.56
N ALA A 374 -21.10 -16.82 -6.11
CA ALA A 374 -22.03 -17.27 -7.14
C ALA A 374 -23.19 -18.04 -6.54
N GLU A 375 -22.89 -18.97 -5.63
CA GLU A 375 -23.88 -19.77 -4.91
C GLU A 375 -23.30 -20.18 -3.55
N GLN A 376 -24.14 -20.13 -2.52
CA GLN A 376 -23.84 -20.70 -1.21
C GLN A 376 -24.90 -21.74 -0.86
N ARG A 377 -24.47 -22.97 -0.57
CA ARG A 377 -25.33 -24.09 -0.19
C ARG A 377 -25.07 -24.47 1.25
N THR A 378 -26.12 -24.51 2.06
CA THR A 378 -26.04 -24.95 3.46
C THR A 378 -26.93 -26.17 3.67
N THR A 379 -26.38 -27.22 4.26
CA THR A 379 -27.11 -28.44 4.65
C THR A 379 -27.01 -28.62 6.15
N VAL A 380 -28.15 -28.79 6.81
CA VAL A 380 -28.24 -29.08 8.24
C VAL A 380 -28.75 -30.50 8.41
N SER A 381 -27.94 -31.36 9.02
CA SER A 381 -28.30 -32.73 9.38
C SER A 381 -28.29 -32.89 10.90
N GLY A 382 -29.15 -33.76 11.42
CA GLY A 382 -29.22 -34.03 12.85
C GLY A 382 -30.14 -35.19 13.18
N TRP A 383 -30.27 -35.48 14.48
CA TRP A 383 -31.23 -36.45 14.98
C TRP A 383 -32.65 -35.87 14.91
N TYR A 384 -33.46 -36.36 13.98
CA TYR A 384 -34.82 -35.88 13.77
C TYR A 384 -35.75 -37.05 13.44
N SER A 385 -37.05 -36.87 13.67
CA SER A 385 -38.10 -37.69 13.04
C SER A 385 -39.26 -36.77 12.71
N PRO A 386 -39.82 -36.81 11.49
CA PRO A 386 -40.98 -36.00 11.18
C PRO A 386 -42.20 -36.44 12.02
N PRO A 387 -43.06 -35.50 12.45
CA PRO A 387 -44.32 -35.83 13.10
C PRO A 387 -45.25 -36.65 12.20
N CYS A 388 -46.21 -37.35 12.81
CA CYS A 388 -47.26 -38.08 12.10
C CYS A 388 -48.63 -37.88 12.76
N ARG A 389 -49.69 -38.34 12.08
CA ARG A 389 -51.07 -38.25 12.59
C ARG A 389 -51.27 -38.98 13.92
N THR A 390 -52.23 -38.50 14.71
CA THR A 390 -52.56 -38.97 16.06
C THR A 390 -52.93 -40.46 16.14
N ALA A 391 -53.48 -41.02 15.06
CA ALA A 391 -53.87 -42.43 15.03
C ALA A 391 -52.68 -43.39 14.80
N ASP A 392 -51.53 -42.89 14.33
CA ASP A 392 -50.40 -43.71 13.86
C ASP A 392 -49.08 -43.37 14.58
N GLY A 393 -48.04 -44.11 14.20
CA GLY A 393 -46.66 -43.88 14.63
C GLY A 393 -46.41 -44.14 16.11
N TYR A 394 -45.39 -43.48 16.63
CA TYR A 394 -44.83 -43.73 17.95
C TYR A 394 -44.91 -42.47 18.83
N VAL A 395 -45.41 -42.60 20.06
CA VAL A 395 -45.56 -41.48 21.02
C VAL A 395 -44.24 -41.22 21.74
N TRP A 396 -43.62 -40.09 21.46
CA TRP A 396 -42.37 -39.65 22.09
C TRP A 396 -42.59 -39.12 23.51
N SER A 397 -41.50 -38.97 24.26
CA SER A 397 -41.52 -38.50 25.65
C SER A 397 -42.09 -37.09 25.85
N ASP A 398 -42.23 -36.31 24.78
CA ASP A 398 -42.85 -34.98 24.76
C ASP A 398 -44.37 -35.03 24.46
N ASN A 399 -44.96 -36.22 24.45
CA ASN A 399 -46.35 -36.50 24.10
C ASN A 399 -46.73 -36.21 22.64
N THR A 400 -45.77 -36.09 21.74
CA THR A 400 -46.02 -35.95 20.31
C THR A 400 -45.79 -37.27 19.56
N ARG A 401 -46.48 -37.48 18.44
CA ARG A 401 -46.34 -38.67 17.60
C ARG A 401 -45.46 -38.43 16.39
N HIS A 402 -44.59 -39.41 16.16
CA HIS A 402 -43.61 -39.40 15.07
C HIS A 402 -43.63 -40.69 14.27
N LEU A 403 -43.14 -40.59 13.02
CA LEU A 403 -42.99 -41.72 12.12
C LEU A 403 -42.12 -42.86 12.67
N ALA A 404 -41.06 -42.52 13.41
CA ALA A 404 -40.10 -43.47 13.96
C ALA A 404 -40.13 -43.52 15.49
N ALA A 405 -39.83 -44.69 16.05
CA ALA A 405 -39.79 -44.92 17.50
C ALA A 405 -38.68 -44.15 18.23
N ALA A 406 -37.67 -43.70 17.49
CA ALA A 406 -36.61 -42.80 17.94
C ALA A 406 -36.13 -41.95 16.77
N ALA A 407 -35.55 -40.80 17.06
CA ALA A 407 -34.97 -39.93 16.05
C ALA A 407 -33.87 -40.65 15.26
N THR A 408 -33.83 -40.42 13.95
CA THR A 408 -32.78 -40.94 13.05
C THR A 408 -31.94 -39.80 12.51
N TRP A 409 -30.67 -40.07 12.20
CA TRP A 409 -29.81 -39.08 11.57
C TRP A 409 -30.27 -38.81 10.14
N GLN A 410 -30.72 -37.59 9.87
CA GLN A 410 -31.21 -37.19 8.55
C GLN A 410 -31.04 -35.70 8.31
N VAL A 411 -31.23 -35.28 7.07
CA VAL A 411 -31.25 -33.87 6.69
C VAL A 411 -32.53 -33.23 7.25
N ILE A 412 -32.36 -32.11 7.95
CA ILE A 412 -33.42 -31.34 8.61
C ILE A 412 -33.75 -30.10 7.79
N SER A 413 -32.72 -29.48 7.20
CA SER A 413 -32.90 -28.32 6.33
C SER A 413 -31.80 -28.27 5.27
N THR A 414 -32.17 -27.77 4.10
CA THR A 414 -31.24 -27.38 3.04
C THR A 414 -31.53 -25.94 2.66
N SER A 415 -30.51 -25.16 2.32
CA SER A 415 -30.72 -23.84 1.76
C SER A 415 -29.72 -23.55 0.66
N VAL A 416 -30.18 -22.92 -0.41
CA VAL A 416 -29.34 -22.40 -1.49
C VAL A 416 -29.57 -20.89 -1.57
N THR A 417 -28.49 -20.14 -1.38
CA THR A 417 -28.45 -18.68 -1.48
C THR A 417 -27.75 -18.28 -2.76
N THR A 418 -28.42 -17.49 -3.59
CA THR A 418 -27.94 -17.02 -4.89
C THR A 418 -27.95 -15.49 -4.90
N PRO A 419 -26.78 -14.84 -4.75
CA PRO A 419 -26.65 -13.40 -4.91
C PRO A 419 -26.48 -13.01 -6.39
N ALA A 420 -27.00 -11.85 -6.77
CA ALA A 420 -26.76 -11.23 -8.06
C ALA A 420 -26.28 -9.79 -7.86
N TYR A 421 -25.17 -9.46 -8.53
CA TYR A 421 -24.50 -8.16 -8.42
C TYR A 421 -24.67 -7.37 -9.71
N ASP A 422 -24.73 -6.05 -9.59
CA ASP A 422 -24.65 -5.13 -10.71
C ASP A 422 -23.27 -5.22 -11.38
N PRO A 423 -23.19 -5.37 -12.71
CA PRO A 423 -21.91 -5.54 -13.39
C PRO A 423 -20.99 -4.33 -13.23
N ASP A 424 -21.54 -3.12 -13.27
CA ASP A 424 -20.75 -1.87 -13.34
C ASP A 424 -20.43 -1.32 -11.95
N SER A 425 -21.45 -1.20 -11.08
CA SER A 425 -21.32 -0.64 -9.74
C SER A 425 -20.88 -1.66 -8.69
N CYS A 426 -20.89 -2.96 -9.01
CA CYS A 426 -20.56 -4.06 -8.09
C CYS A 426 -21.51 -4.21 -6.88
N VAL A 427 -22.61 -3.45 -6.82
CA VAL A 427 -23.60 -3.52 -5.73
C VAL A 427 -24.36 -4.85 -5.79
N LEU A 428 -24.61 -5.46 -4.63
CA LEU A 428 -25.51 -6.60 -4.51
C LEU A 428 -26.94 -6.16 -4.80
N LEU A 429 -27.48 -6.51 -5.98
CA LEU A 429 -28.84 -6.14 -6.39
C LEU A 429 -29.89 -7.05 -5.78
N THR A 430 -29.65 -8.35 -5.78
CA THR A 430 -30.60 -9.32 -5.21
C THR A 430 -29.88 -10.44 -4.50
N ARG A 431 -30.50 -11.01 -3.49
CA ARG A 431 -30.06 -12.27 -2.87
C ARG A 431 -31.28 -13.12 -2.59
N THR A 432 -31.35 -14.26 -3.27
CA THR A 432 -32.46 -15.21 -3.11
C THR A 432 -31.99 -16.41 -2.32
N THR A 433 -32.62 -16.70 -1.19
CA THR A 433 -32.39 -17.91 -0.39
C THR A 433 -33.60 -18.83 -0.47
N ARG A 434 -33.44 -19.97 -1.13
CA ARG A 434 -34.45 -21.03 -1.17
C ARG A 434 -34.13 -22.07 -0.11
N ARG A 435 -35.11 -22.47 0.69
CA ARG A 435 -34.93 -23.51 1.71
C ARG A 435 -35.81 -24.72 1.42
N GLY A 436 -35.25 -25.90 1.67
CA GLY A 436 -35.96 -27.17 1.74
C GLY A 436 -36.14 -27.61 3.20
N GLY A 437 -37.18 -28.39 3.44
CA GLY A 437 -37.58 -28.82 4.78
C GLY A 437 -38.66 -29.90 4.76
N TRP A 438 -38.90 -30.50 5.92
CA TRP A 438 -40.01 -31.44 6.13
C TRP A 438 -41.30 -30.68 6.34
N TYR A 439 -42.35 -31.01 5.59
CA TYR A 439 -43.62 -30.29 5.66
C TYR A 439 -44.84 -31.16 5.34
N SER A 440 -45.99 -30.81 5.93
CA SER A 440 -47.32 -31.33 5.59
C SER A 440 -48.35 -30.21 5.71
N PRO A 441 -49.04 -29.83 4.62
CA PRO A 441 -49.91 -28.65 4.60
C PRO A 441 -51.14 -28.81 5.47
N LEU A 442 -51.55 -27.72 6.13
CA LEU A 442 -52.84 -27.61 6.80
C LEU A 442 -53.98 -27.62 5.78
N VAL A 443 -55.01 -28.40 6.05
CA VAL A 443 -56.19 -28.55 5.18
C VAL A 443 -57.48 -28.59 5.99
N ALA A 444 -58.59 -28.20 5.36
CA ALA A 444 -59.90 -28.20 6.02
C ALA A 444 -60.42 -29.61 6.38
N SER A 445 -59.97 -30.64 5.67
CA SER A 445 -60.30 -32.04 5.95
C SER A 445 -59.12 -32.93 5.58
N GLY A 446 -58.67 -33.75 6.52
CA GLY A 446 -57.45 -34.54 6.41
C GLY A 446 -57.17 -35.31 7.69
N GLU A 447 -55.89 -35.45 8.01
CA GLU A 447 -55.40 -36.24 9.14
C GLU A 447 -55.15 -35.34 10.36
N THR A 448 -55.65 -35.75 11.53
CA THR A 448 -55.45 -35.02 12.79
C THR A 448 -54.10 -35.34 13.41
N TYR A 449 -53.39 -34.32 13.88
CA TYR A 449 -52.10 -34.43 14.58
C TYR A 449 -52.25 -34.05 16.06
N ASP A 450 -51.26 -34.39 16.88
CA ASP A 450 -51.32 -34.21 18.35
C ASP A 450 -51.31 -32.74 18.79
N ASP A 451 -50.84 -31.84 17.91
CA ASP A 451 -50.96 -30.39 18.06
C ASP A 451 -52.41 -29.88 17.81
N GLY A 452 -53.34 -30.78 17.48
CA GLY A 452 -54.73 -30.47 17.13
C GLY A 452 -54.91 -30.04 15.67
N ALA A 453 -53.85 -29.97 14.87
CA ALA A 453 -53.90 -29.52 13.50
C ALA A 453 -54.45 -30.60 12.55
N ILE A 454 -55.14 -30.17 11.48
CA ILE A 454 -55.60 -31.06 10.40
C ILE A 454 -54.69 -30.85 9.18
N ARG A 455 -54.01 -31.92 8.74
CA ARG A 455 -53.02 -31.86 7.65
C ARG A 455 -53.34 -32.83 6.51
N ALA A 456 -52.86 -32.54 5.30
CA ALA A 456 -53.22 -33.27 4.09
C ALA A 456 -52.76 -34.74 4.08
N ALA A 457 -51.65 -35.02 4.75
CA ALA A 457 -51.00 -36.33 4.73
C ALA A 457 -50.80 -36.89 6.14
N ALA A 458 -50.78 -38.22 6.23
CA ALA A 458 -50.56 -38.95 7.49
C ALA A 458 -49.17 -38.75 8.09
N ALA A 459 -48.22 -38.22 7.31
CA ALA A 459 -46.91 -37.80 7.74
C ALA A 459 -46.35 -36.66 6.90
N TYR A 460 -45.29 -36.03 7.39
CA TYR A 460 -44.55 -34.98 6.68
C TYR A 460 -43.72 -35.54 5.53
N ALA A 461 -43.66 -34.81 4.42
CA ALA A 461 -42.84 -35.11 3.26
C ALA A 461 -41.71 -34.08 3.12
N TRP A 462 -40.58 -34.49 2.55
CA TRP A 462 -39.48 -33.58 2.26
C TRP A 462 -39.80 -32.73 1.03
N ILE A 463 -39.78 -31.41 1.19
CA ILE A 463 -39.80 -30.45 0.08
C ILE A 463 -38.35 -29.99 -0.15
N PRO A 464 -37.74 -30.30 -1.31
CA PRO A 464 -36.39 -29.84 -1.62
C PRO A 464 -36.36 -28.33 -1.87
N GLU A 465 -35.20 -27.71 -1.70
CA GLU A 465 -34.95 -26.30 -1.98
C GLU A 465 -35.15 -25.92 -3.46
N THR A 466 -35.13 -26.92 -4.34
CA THR A 466 -35.35 -26.80 -5.78
C THR A 466 -36.83 -26.91 -6.19
N ALA A 467 -37.74 -27.21 -5.25
CA ALA A 467 -39.16 -27.26 -5.53
C ALA A 467 -39.73 -25.86 -5.88
N ASP A 468 -40.88 -25.85 -6.56
CA ASP A 468 -41.60 -24.63 -6.90
C ASP A 468 -43.08 -24.77 -6.46
N PRO A 469 -43.50 -24.07 -5.37
CA PRO A 469 -42.66 -23.27 -4.48
C PRO A 469 -41.75 -24.13 -3.57
N PRO A 470 -40.63 -23.59 -3.07
CA PRO A 470 -39.81 -24.25 -2.05
C PRO A 470 -40.51 -24.27 -0.68
N TYR A 471 -39.88 -24.84 0.35
CA TYR A 471 -40.44 -24.80 1.71
C TYR A 471 -40.50 -23.37 2.26
N GLU A 472 -39.40 -22.62 2.11
CA GLU A 472 -39.32 -21.18 2.39
C GLU A 472 -38.50 -20.49 1.29
N LEU A 473 -38.87 -19.25 0.98
CA LEU A 473 -38.15 -18.37 0.06
C LEU A 473 -37.88 -17.04 0.76
N VAL A 474 -36.62 -16.64 0.88
CA VAL A 474 -36.23 -15.30 1.32
C VAL A 474 -35.67 -14.56 0.11
N GLU A 475 -36.23 -13.40 -0.20
CA GLU A 475 -35.75 -12.53 -1.27
C GLU A 475 -35.30 -11.20 -0.69
N GLU A 476 -34.02 -10.89 -0.85
CA GLU A 476 -33.46 -9.59 -0.57
C GLU A 476 -33.25 -8.82 -1.87
N VAL A 477 -33.63 -7.55 -1.91
CA VAL A 477 -33.44 -6.65 -3.05
C VAL A 477 -32.79 -5.37 -2.55
N ASN A 478 -31.69 -4.95 -3.19
CA ASN A 478 -31.09 -3.66 -2.94
C ASN A 478 -30.99 -2.83 -4.22
N ALA A 479 -31.10 -1.52 -4.06
CA ALA A 479 -30.88 -0.57 -5.15
C ALA A 479 -30.24 0.70 -4.62
N GLU A 480 -29.33 1.28 -5.37
CA GLU A 480 -28.74 2.59 -5.09
C GLU A 480 -28.91 3.51 -6.29
N SER A 481 -29.18 4.78 -6.04
CA SER A 481 -29.20 5.83 -7.05
C SER A 481 -28.55 7.08 -6.48
N THR A 482 -27.63 7.66 -7.25
CA THR A 482 -26.92 8.88 -6.87
C THR A 482 -27.06 9.92 -7.97
N SER A 483 -27.43 11.14 -7.59
CA SER A 483 -27.49 12.32 -8.44
C SER A 483 -27.00 13.54 -7.66
N ASP A 484 -26.73 14.65 -8.35
CA ASP A 484 -26.31 15.91 -7.72
C ASP A 484 -27.31 16.44 -6.68
N ALA A 485 -28.59 16.09 -6.84
CA ALA A 485 -29.67 16.57 -5.97
C ALA A 485 -30.04 15.57 -4.85
N LEU A 486 -29.80 14.28 -5.06
CA LEU A 486 -30.34 13.23 -4.18
C LEU A 486 -29.53 11.94 -4.29
N LYS A 487 -29.21 11.36 -3.13
CA LYS A 487 -28.71 9.99 -2.99
C LYS A 487 -29.75 9.13 -2.29
N THR A 488 -30.08 7.97 -2.84
CA THR A 488 -31.04 7.01 -2.27
C THR A 488 -30.49 5.60 -2.24
N ALA A 489 -30.80 4.85 -1.19
CA ALA A 489 -30.52 3.43 -1.06
C ALA A 489 -31.78 2.70 -0.58
N LEU A 490 -32.15 1.63 -1.26
CA LEU A 490 -33.26 0.77 -0.92
C LEU A 490 -32.70 -0.59 -0.49
N THR A 491 -33.23 -1.12 0.61
CA THR A 491 -33.00 -2.50 1.05
C THR A 491 -34.35 -3.13 1.37
N GLU A 492 -34.68 -4.22 0.73
CA GLU A 492 -35.92 -4.99 0.93
C GLU A 492 -35.55 -6.43 1.25
N SER A 493 -36.29 -7.07 2.16
CA SER A 493 -36.17 -8.47 2.53
C SER A 493 -37.56 -9.03 2.76
N PHE A 494 -37.92 -10.10 2.05
CA PHE A 494 -39.25 -10.69 2.10
C PHE A 494 -39.14 -12.20 2.28
N LEU A 495 -39.87 -12.74 3.27
CA LEU A 495 -40.02 -14.17 3.49
C LEU A 495 -41.37 -14.63 2.94
N SER A 496 -41.37 -15.55 1.98
CA SER A 496 -42.54 -16.28 1.51
C SER A 496 -42.48 -17.72 1.98
N LYS A 497 -43.60 -18.25 2.50
CA LYS A 497 -43.71 -19.64 2.96
C LYS A 497 -45.15 -20.14 2.86
N LEU A 498 -45.34 -21.46 2.92
CA LEU A 498 -46.67 -22.04 3.09
C LEU A 498 -47.16 -21.76 4.51
N ARG A 499 -48.28 -21.05 4.64
CA ARG A 499 -48.93 -20.78 5.93
C ARG A 499 -50.41 -20.46 5.75
N VAL A 500 -51.17 -20.48 6.84
CA VAL A 500 -52.55 -19.98 6.84
C VAL A 500 -52.52 -18.45 6.68
N PRO A 501 -53.13 -17.88 5.63
CA PRO A 501 -53.20 -16.44 5.48
C PRO A 501 -53.98 -15.82 6.66
N PRO A 502 -53.54 -14.68 7.21
CA PRO A 502 -54.21 -14.03 8.34
C PRO A 502 -55.68 -13.69 8.11
N THR A 503 -56.06 -13.48 6.84
CA THR A 503 -57.42 -13.17 6.41
C THR A 503 -58.26 -14.41 6.09
N SER A 504 -57.68 -15.61 6.14
CA SER A 504 -58.36 -16.86 5.78
C SER A 504 -59.09 -17.44 6.98
N SER A 505 -60.40 -17.67 6.82
CA SER A 505 -61.21 -18.42 7.79
C SER A 505 -61.07 -19.94 7.65
N ALA A 506 -60.43 -20.43 6.58
CA ALA A 506 -60.46 -21.83 6.21
C ALA A 506 -59.42 -22.71 6.93
N GLN A 507 -58.48 -22.13 7.71
CA GLN A 507 -57.34 -22.85 8.32
C GLN A 507 -56.60 -23.78 7.32
N VAL A 508 -56.46 -23.33 6.08
CA VAL A 508 -55.72 -24.02 5.02
C VAL A 508 -54.45 -23.24 4.71
N ASP A 509 -53.34 -23.95 4.51
CA ASP A 509 -52.08 -23.33 4.12
C ASP A 509 -52.11 -22.91 2.64
N GLU A 510 -51.65 -21.69 2.38
CA GLU A 510 -51.46 -21.13 1.05
C GLU A 510 -50.05 -20.55 0.93
N TRP A 511 -49.49 -20.57 -0.28
CA TRP A 511 -48.22 -19.91 -0.55
C TRP A 511 -48.45 -18.40 -0.53
N CYS A 512 -47.88 -17.72 0.46
CA CYS A 512 -48.06 -16.29 0.61
C CYS A 512 -46.83 -15.63 1.23
N LEU A 513 -46.81 -14.30 1.12
CA LEU A 513 -45.82 -13.48 1.80
C LEU A 513 -46.07 -13.55 3.31
N ALA A 514 -45.08 -14.07 4.03
CA ALA A 514 -45.17 -14.34 5.45
C ALA A 514 -44.80 -13.12 6.29
N SER A 515 -43.68 -12.50 5.97
CA SER A 515 -43.17 -11.30 6.61
C SER A 515 -42.20 -10.59 5.68
N GLY A 516 -41.83 -9.37 6.02
CA GLY A 516 -40.76 -8.68 5.33
C GLY A 516 -40.48 -7.30 5.89
N ASP A 517 -39.39 -6.74 5.44
CA ASP A 517 -38.90 -5.44 5.85
C ASP A 517 -38.38 -4.69 4.63
N ARG A 518 -38.64 -3.39 4.61
CA ARG A 518 -38.22 -2.48 3.57
C ARG A 518 -37.71 -1.22 4.22
N SER A 519 -36.51 -0.78 3.82
CA SER A 519 -35.93 0.49 4.23
C SER A 519 -35.50 1.29 3.02
N LEU A 520 -36.04 2.50 2.89
CA LEU A 520 -35.63 3.49 1.91
C LEU A 520 -34.88 4.62 2.62
N TRP A 521 -33.61 4.76 2.28
CA TRP A 521 -32.71 5.78 2.76
C TRP A 521 -32.59 6.88 1.71
N SER A 522 -32.60 8.13 2.16
CA SER A 522 -32.40 9.28 1.28
C SER A 522 -31.61 10.38 1.96
N THR A 523 -30.73 11.04 1.22
CA THR A 523 -29.99 12.21 1.67
C THR A 523 -29.72 13.16 0.51
N VAL A 524 -29.69 14.46 0.80
CA VAL A 524 -29.19 15.46 -0.15
C VAL A 524 -27.68 15.58 0.08
N PRO A 525 -26.83 15.39 -0.95
CA PRO A 525 -25.38 15.51 -0.81
C PRO A 525 -24.98 16.83 -0.12
N GLY A 526 -24.16 16.74 0.94
CA GLY A 526 -23.69 17.90 1.71
C GLY A 526 -24.66 18.46 2.76
N SER A 527 -25.89 17.94 2.86
CA SER A 527 -26.88 18.42 3.85
C SER A 527 -26.60 17.98 5.29
N GLY A 528 -25.86 16.88 5.47
CA GLY A 528 -25.63 16.25 6.78
C GLY A 528 -26.87 15.59 7.40
N LEU A 529 -28.00 15.53 6.66
CA LEU A 529 -29.25 14.92 7.12
C LEU A 529 -29.55 13.67 6.31
N VAL A 530 -29.81 12.56 6.99
CA VAL A 530 -30.25 11.30 6.40
C VAL A 530 -31.69 11.03 6.85
N MET A 531 -32.56 10.70 5.91
CA MET A 531 -33.93 10.27 6.20
C MET A 531 -34.05 8.79 5.92
N VAL A 532 -34.70 8.06 6.82
CA VAL A 532 -35.07 6.66 6.62
C VAL A 532 -36.58 6.52 6.66
N ALA A 533 -37.12 5.78 5.69
CA ALA A 533 -38.50 5.32 5.69
C ALA A 533 -38.49 3.79 5.77
N THR A 534 -39.05 3.24 6.84
CA THR A 534 -39.15 1.80 7.06
C THR A 534 -40.59 1.34 6.91
N TYR A 535 -40.73 0.13 6.37
CA TYR A 535 -41.97 -0.63 6.29
C TYR A 535 -41.68 -2.05 6.78
N VAL A 536 -42.50 -2.56 7.68
CA VAL A 536 -42.41 -3.92 8.21
C VAL A 536 -43.76 -4.59 8.01
N LEU A 537 -43.75 -5.76 7.39
CA LEU A 537 -44.88 -6.68 7.31
C LEU A 537 -44.67 -7.78 8.36
N ASN A 538 -45.56 -7.81 9.35
CA ASN A 538 -45.52 -8.77 10.43
C ASN A 538 -46.16 -10.11 10.01
N GLU A 539 -45.82 -11.18 10.74
CA GLU A 539 -46.37 -12.51 10.46
C GLU A 539 -47.89 -12.61 10.67
N ASP A 540 -48.50 -11.71 11.43
CA ASP A 540 -49.96 -11.64 11.59
C ASP A 540 -50.66 -10.88 10.43
N GLY A 541 -49.90 -10.45 9.42
CA GLY A 541 -50.41 -9.69 8.28
C GLY A 541 -50.62 -8.21 8.55
N THR A 542 -50.33 -7.73 9.76
CA THR A 542 -50.27 -6.30 10.05
C THR A 542 -49.03 -5.68 9.43
N SER A 543 -49.08 -4.39 9.14
CA SER A 543 -47.94 -3.66 8.61
C SER A 543 -47.72 -2.36 9.37
N ASP A 544 -46.47 -2.11 9.73
CA ASP A 544 -46.02 -0.88 10.37
C ASP A 544 -45.17 -0.08 9.39
N SER A 545 -45.36 1.24 9.36
CA SER A 545 -44.55 2.15 8.55
C SER A 545 -44.12 3.34 9.37
N LYS A 546 -42.84 3.71 9.29
CA LYS A 546 -42.28 4.85 10.00
C LYS A 546 -41.35 5.63 9.08
N SER A 547 -41.30 6.95 9.24
CA SER A 547 -40.23 7.77 8.67
C SER A 547 -39.64 8.64 9.77
N GLU A 548 -38.31 8.66 9.86
CA GLU A 548 -37.61 9.49 10.83
C GLU A 548 -36.25 9.99 10.30
N PRO A 549 -35.77 11.13 10.80
CA PRO A 549 -34.39 11.54 10.59
C PRO A 549 -33.45 10.57 11.31
N TYR A 550 -32.37 10.17 10.63
CA TYR A 550 -31.36 9.27 11.13
C TYR A 550 -30.04 10.02 11.31
N THR A 551 -29.39 9.85 12.46
CA THR A 551 -28.22 10.65 12.87
C THR A 551 -26.87 9.99 12.59
N SER A 552 -26.83 8.92 11.80
CA SER A 552 -25.58 8.25 11.40
C SER A 552 -25.28 8.41 9.91
N GLU A 553 -24.16 7.82 9.49
CA GLU A 553 -23.76 7.72 8.10
C GLU A 553 -24.81 7.00 7.24
N PHE A 554 -24.90 7.42 5.99
CA PHE A 554 -25.74 6.80 4.96
C PHE A 554 -25.30 5.34 4.75
N PRO A 555 -26.22 4.38 4.64
CA PRO A 555 -25.84 2.97 4.57
C PRO A 555 -24.99 2.68 3.33
N THR A 556 -23.97 1.85 3.52
CA THR A 556 -23.17 1.32 2.41
C THR A 556 -23.74 -0.04 2.05
N LEU A 557 -24.20 -0.19 0.81
CA LEU A 557 -24.65 -1.48 0.30
C LEU A 557 -23.46 -2.43 0.08
N GLU A 558 -23.71 -3.73 0.25
CA GLU A 558 -22.72 -4.76 -0.02
C GLU A 558 -22.24 -4.70 -1.49
N ARG A 559 -20.93 -4.79 -1.67
CA ARG A 559 -20.30 -4.73 -3.00
C ARG A 559 -19.28 -5.85 -3.15
N ALA A 560 -19.24 -6.42 -4.35
CA ALA A 560 -18.23 -7.39 -4.72
C ALA A 560 -17.92 -7.25 -6.22
N ALA A 561 -16.64 -7.23 -6.57
CA ALA A 561 -16.17 -7.11 -7.96
C ALA A 561 -15.96 -8.49 -8.61
N ALA A 562 -16.28 -8.60 -9.91
CA ALA A 562 -16.17 -9.86 -10.66
C ALA A 562 -14.77 -10.11 -11.24
N ASP A 563 -14.00 -9.04 -11.36
CA ASP A 563 -12.71 -8.91 -12.02
C ASP A 563 -11.55 -8.80 -11.01
N ILE A 564 -11.86 -8.42 -9.76
CA ILE A 564 -10.85 -8.30 -8.70
C ILE A 564 -10.78 -9.61 -7.91
N PRO A 565 -9.64 -10.31 -7.89
CA PRO A 565 -9.46 -11.50 -7.06
C PRO A 565 -9.51 -11.12 -5.57
N GLN A 566 -9.95 -12.05 -4.71
CA GLN A 566 -9.93 -11.81 -3.27
C GLN A 566 -8.49 -11.75 -2.76
N TYR A 567 -8.17 -10.67 -2.05
CA TYR A 567 -6.95 -10.57 -1.27
C TYR A 567 -7.19 -11.25 0.09
N ARG A 568 -6.37 -12.25 0.42
CA ARG A 568 -6.19 -12.60 1.83
C ARG A 568 -5.04 -11.76 2.35
N THR A 569 -5.37 -10.82 3.23
CA THR A 569 -4.42 -10.04 4.01
C THR A 569 -3.73 -10.95 5.03
N VAL A 570 -2.78 -11.77 4.56
CA VAL A 570 -1.84 -12.42 5.48
C VAL A 570 -0.77 -11.38 5.81
N PRO A 571 -0.51 -11.09 7.10
CA PRO A 571 0.61 -10.23 7.46
C PRO A 571 1.91 -10.93 7.05
N LEU A 572 2.53 -10.49 5.97
CA LEU A 572 3.90 -10.89 5.65
C LEU A 572 4.79 -10.27 6.69
N THR A 573 5.32 -11.04 7.63
CA THR A 573 6.14 -10.50 8.72
C THR A 573 7.58 -10.94 8.53
N LEU A 574 8.51 -9.99 8.48
CA LEU A 574 9.94 -10.23 8.48
C LEU A 574 10.53 -9.74 9.80
N ASN A 575 11.17 -10.65 10.53
CA ASN A 575 12.07 -10.30 11.62
C ASN A 575 13.49 -10.30 11.06
N ALA A 576 14.14 -9.14 11.05
CA ALA A 576 15.51 -9.01 10.61
C ALA A 576 16.35 -8.47 11.77
N GLU A 577 17.38 -9.20 12.16
CA GLU A 577 18.29 -8.83 13.26
C GLU A 577 19.70 -8.60 12.73
N ALA A 578 20.34 -7.57 13.25
CA ALA A 578 21.70 -7.23 12.92
C ALA A 578 22.70 -8.00 13.82
N ASP A 579 23.56 -8.85 13.26
CA ASP A 579 24.58 -9.61 14.02
C ASP A 579 25.82 -8.75 14.31
N GLY A 580 26.01 -8.34 15.56
CA GLY A 580 27.20 -7.58 15.97
C GLY A 580 27.03 -6.77 17.25
N SER A 581 27.69 -7.22 18.32
CA SER A 581 27.60 -6.73 19.70
C SER A 581 28.08 -5.29 19.99
N ARG A 582 28.16 -4.39 19.00
CA ARG A 582 28.70 -3.01 19.18
C ARG A 582 27.63 -1.97 19.52
N PHE A 583 26.37 -2.21 19.15
CA PHE A 583 25.25 -1.32 19.45
C PHE A 583 24.27 -2.01 20.41
N ALA A 584 23.58 -1.24 21.24
CA ALA A 584 22.55 -1.78 22.13
C ALA A 584 21.34 -2.24 21.29
N ILE A 585 20.68 -3.33 21.71
CA ILE A 585 19.49 -3.85 21.04
C ILE A 585 18.41 -2.76 21.02
N SER A 586 17.96 -2.41 19.82
CA SER A 586 16.94 -1.39 19.57
C SER A 586 15.94 -1.93 18.54
N PRO A 587 14.78 -2.48 18.96
CA PRO A 587 13.79 -3.03 18.05
C PRO A 587 12.83 -1.95 17.51
N LYS A 588 12.44 -2.10 16.24
CA LYS A 588 11.44 -1.27 15.57
C LYS A 588 10.43 -2.14 14.83
N ALA A 589 9.15 -1.92 15.06
CA ALA A 589 8.07 -2.60 14.35
C ALA A 589 7.26 -1.60 13.52
N GLU A 590 7.07 -1.88 12.24
CA GLU A 590 6.23 -1.03 11.37
C GLU A 590 5.72 -1.76 10.12
N PRO A 591 4.55 -1.35 9.59
CA PRO A 591 4.12 -1.77 8.28
C PRO A 591 4.91 -1.06 7.17
N VAL A 592 5.30 -1.79 6.13
CA VAL A 592 5.97 -1.25 4.93
C VAL A 592 4.91 -1.04 3.85
N TRP A 593 4.70 0.22 3.50
CA TRP A 593 3.76 0.59 2.44
C TRP A 593 4.26 0.08 1.07
N GLY A 594 3.35 -0.47 0.26
CA GLY A 594 3.63 -0.89 -1.12
C GLY A 594 4.46 -2.17 -1.26
N ALA A 595 4.94 -2.75 -0.17
CA ALA A 595 5.53 -4.08 -0.18
C ALA A 595 4.43 -5.13 -0.39
N GLU A 596 4.65 -6.05 -1.33
CA GLU A 596 3.68 -7.08 -1.69
C GLU A 596 4.21 -8.49 -1.40
N THR A 597 5.53 -8.62 -1.20
CA THR A 597 6.26 -9.89 -1.08
C THR A 597 7.24 -9.89 0.09
N MET A 598 7.69 -11.08 0.49
CA MET A 598 8.78 -11.21 1.46
C MET A 598 10.09 -10.62 0.92
N ASP A 599 10.32 -10.74 -0.39
CA ASP A 599 11.51 -10.19 -1.04
C ASP A 599 11.54 -8.65 -0.95
N ASP A 600 10.40 -7.97 -1.12
CA ASP A 600 10.30 -6.53 -0.88
C ASP A 600 10.70 -6.17 0.57
N LEU A 601 10.22 -6.94 1.55
CA LEU A 601 10.55 -6.72 2.96
C LEU A 601 12.03 -6.96 3.27
N ILE A 602 12.63 -8.00 2.67
CA ILE A 602 14.06 -8.30 2.79
C ILE A 602 14.89 -7.16 2.20
N THR A 603 14.54 -6.70 0.99
CA THR A 603 15.22 -5.57 0.34
C THR A 603 15.17 -4.31 1.20
N VAL A 604 13.99 -3.98 1.75
CA VAL A 604 13.81 -2.84 2.65
C VAL A 604 14.66 -2.99 3.93
N ALA A 605 14.68 -4.18 4.54
CA ALA A 605 15.47 -4.44 5.74
C ALA A 605 16.98 -4.29 5.47
N LEU A 606 17.48 -4.92 4.41
CA LEU A 606 18.89 -4.85 4.00
C LEU A 606 19.33 -3.42 3.75
N ARG A 607 18.53 -2.66 3.00
CA ARG A 607 18.83 -1.26 2.72
C ARG A 607 18.86 -0.42 3.99
N ARG A 608 17.87 -0.55 4.87
CA ARG A 608 17.81 0.26 6.09
C ARG A 608 18.96 -0.06 7.03
N PHE A 609 19.33 -1.33 7.16
CA PHE A 609 20.54 -1.71 7.89
C PHE A 609 21.79 -1.05 7.30
N ARG A 610 21.95 -1.12 5.97
CA ARG A 610 23.05 -0.45 5.27
C ARG A 610 23.07 1.06 5.57
N ASP A 611 21.97 1.76 5.37
CA ASP A 611 21.90 3.22 5.50
C ASP A 611 22.06 3.71 6.97
N GLU A 612 21.52 2.96 7.95
CA GLU A 612 21.62 3.29 9.38
C GLU A 612 22.98 2.95 10.00
N HIS A 613 23.66 1.90 9.53
CA HIS A 613 24.94 1.46 10.11
C HIS A 613 26.16 2.01 9.36
N SER A 614 25.99 2.57 8.16
CA SER A 614 27.10 3.14 7.40
C SER A 614 27.64 4.42 8.08
N PRO A 615 28.94 4.49 8.40
CA PRO A 615 29.53 5.66 9.03
C PRO A 615 29.60 6.84 8.06
N ARG A 616 29.46 8.04 8.62
CA ARG A 616 29.50 9.32 7.89
C ARG A 616 30.75 10.10 8.28
N ALA A 617 31.39 10.73 7.31
CA ALA A 617 32.49 11.65 7.57
C ALA A 617 32.30 12.96 6.80
N THR A 618 32.52 14.07 7.49
CA THR A 618 32.59 15.41 6.89
C THR A 618 34.03 15.70 6.47
N ILE A 619 34.24 15.99 5.20
CA ILE A 619 35.53 16.27 4.58
C ILE A 619 35.52 17.72 4.09
N PRO A 620 36.26 18.65 4.74
CA PRO A 620 36.49 19.97 4.20
C PRO A 620 37.53 19.90 3.07
N HIS A 621 37.26 20.54 1.94
CA HIS A 621 38.19 20.61 0.80
C HIS A 621 37.96 21.90 -0.02
N PRO A 622 38.88 22.27 -0.93
CA PRO A 622 38.62 23.35 -1.89
C PRO A 622 37.39 23.04 -2.76
N ALA A 623 36.60 24.04 -3.14
CA ALA A 623 35.33 23.80 -3.85
C ALA A 623 35.50 22.99 -5.15
N LEU A 624 34.63 21.98 -5.31
CA LEU A 624 34.50 21.09 -6.46
C LEU A 624 33.03 21.14 -6.95
N PRO A 625 32.61 22.17 -7.69
CA PRO A 625 31.20 22.37 -8.04
C PRO A 625 30.65 21.33 -9.04
N LEU A 626 31.51 20.47 -9.59
CA LEU A 626 31.08 19.37 -10.44
C LEU A 626 30.70 18.12 -9.63
N LEU A 627 31.02 18.08 -8.33
CA LEU A 627 30.65 16.98 -7.45
C LEU A 627 29.15 17.05 -7.14
N LYS A 628 28.43 15.96 -7.41
CA LYS A 628 26.97 15.87 -7.23
C LYS A 628 26.62 14.91 -6.10
N LEU A 629 25.36 14.96 -5.66
CA LEU A 629 24.81 13.97 -4.73
C LEU A 629 24.94 12.56 -5.32
N LEU A 630 25.24 11.59 -4.45
CA LEU A 630 25.42 10.17 -4.77
C LEU A 630 26.59 9.85 -5.72
N ASP A 631 27.42 10.83 -6.06
CA ASP A 631 28.66 10.56 -6.76
C ASP A 631 29.57 9.69 -5.88
N VAL A 632 30.11 8.62 -6.47
CA VAL A 632 31.02 7.70 -5.81
C VAL A 632 32.39 8.36 -5.75
N VAL A 633 33.03 8.36 -4.58
CA VAL A 633 34.34 8.97 -4.35
C VAL A 633 35.20 7.98 -3.56
N THR A 634 36.51 8.17 -3.58
CA THR A 634 37.40 7.48 -2.64
C THR A 634 37.91 8.46 -1.59
N ALA A 635 38.18 7.95 -0.39
CA ALA A 635 38.82 8.73 0.66
C ALA A 635 40.02 7.99 1.24
N ASP A 636 41.15 8.69 1.24
CA ASP A 636 42.44 8.29 1.82
C ASP A 636 42.77 9.23 2.99
N ASP A 637 42.89 8.64 4.18
CA ASP A 637 43.33 9.31 5.39
C ASP A 637 44.17 8.35 6.24
N ALA A 638 45.48 8.49 6.14
CA ALA A 638 46.47 7.72 6.89
C ALA A 638 46.29 7.84 8.41
N ALA A 639 45.80 8.97 8.93
CA ALA A 639 45.55 9.12 10.37
C ALA A 639 44.39 8.23 10.87
N ARG A 640 43.55 7.76 9.94
CA ARG A 640 42.36 6.94 10.22
C ARG A 640 42.44 5.54 9.62
N ASN A 641 43.59 5.15 9.06
CA ASN A 641 43.77 3.90 8.33
C ASN A 641 42.72 3.70 7.22
N LEU A 642 42.31 4.79 6.56
CA LEU A 642 41.51 4.73 5.34
C LEU A 642 42.48 4.70 4.16
N ASP A 643 42.55 3.57 3.46
CA ASP A 643 43.37 3.40 2.25
C ASP A 643 42.44 3.33 1.04
N ALA A 644 42.32 4.45 0.31
CA ALA A 644 41.47 4.63 -0.87
C ALA A 644 40.07 4.00 -0.72
N ARG A 645 39.42 4.21 0.43
CA ARG A 645 38.18 3.51 0.74
C ARG A 645 37.02 4.12 -0.08
N PRO A 646 36.21 3.31 -0.80
CA PRO A 646 35.08 3.82 -1.55
C PRO A 646 33.98 4.33 -0.62
N CYS A 647 33.39 5.46 -0.98
CA CYS A 647 32.26 6.10 -0.33
C CYS A 647 31.43 6.87 -1.37
N TYR A 648 30.30 7.45 -0.95
CA TYR A 648 29.49 8.29 -1.82
C TYR A 648 29.07 9.57 -1.13
N VAL A 649 28.79 10.61 -1.91
CA VAL A 649 28.37 11.92 -1.40
C VAL A 649 26.91 11.89 -0.95
N GLU A 650 26.66 12.12 0.33
CA GLU A 650 25.30 12.21 0.90
C GLU A 650 24.79 13.66 0.95
N GLN A 651 25.68 14.60 1.25
CA GLN A 651 25.36 16.02 1.28
C GLN A 651 26.63 16.85 1.06
N PHE A 652 26.48 18.10 0.64
CA PHE A 652 27.58 19.04 0.62
C PHE A 652 27.11 20.48 0.84
N GLN A 653 28.01 21.27 1.41
CA GLN A 653 27.85 22.71 1.59
C GLN A 653 28.99 23.43 0.86
N LEU A 654 28.64 24.32 -0.05
CA LEU A 654 29.56 25.27 -0.66
C LEU A 654 29.62 26.53 0.19
N LEU A 655 30.85 26.96 0.51
CA LEU A 655 31.16 28.19 1.23
C LEU A 655 31.90 29.12 0.26
N LEU A 656 31.17 30.06 -0.33
CA LEU A 656 31.63 30.88 -1.44
C LEU A 656 31.79 32.32 -0.97
N ASN A 657 33.03 32.76 -0.77
CA ASN A 657 33.26 34.11 -0.29
C ASN A 657 32.97 35.13 -1.42
N ALA A 658 32.09 36.10 -1.16
CA ALA A 658 31.76 37.16 -2.11
C ALA A 658 32.65 38.42 -1.97
N SER A 659 33.52 38.47 -0.96
CA SER A 659 34.50 39.55 -0.76
C SER A 659 35.76 39.39 -1.63
N GLU A 660 36.57 40.44 -1.72
CA GLU A 660 37.78 40.55 -2.58
C GLU A 660 38.81 39.40 -2.46
N THR A 661 38.70 38.55 -1.43
CA THR A 661 39.59 37.40 -1.20
C THR A 661 39.22 36.17 -2.04
N GLY A 662 37.97 36.05 -2.48
CA GLY A 662 37.49 35.02 -3.40
C GLY A 662 37.51 33.57 -2.89
N ALA A 663 37.88 33.28 -1.64
CA ALA A 663 38.07 31.90 -1.18
C ALA A 663 36.83 31.02 -1.41
N LEU A 664 37.01 29.86 -2.08
CA LEU A 664 35.95 28.87 -2.33
C LEU A 664 36.24 27.59 -1.56
N GLY A 665 35.45 27.33 -0.52
CA GLY A 665 35.50 26.11 0.28
C GLY A 665 34.29 25.22 0.03
N GLN A 666 34.44 23.94 0.32
CA GLN A 666 33.35 22.98 0.34
C GLN A 666 33.51 22.04 1.53
N GLN A 667 32.39 21.70 2.16
CA GLN A 667 32.30 20.65 3.15
C GLN A 667 31.40 19.55 2.59
N THR A 668 31.95 18.36 2.39
CA THR A 668 31.22 17.23 1.82
C THR A 668 31.05 16.16 2.89
N VAL A 669 29.83 15.69 3.12
CA VAL A 669 29.59 14.50 3.94
C VAL A 669 29.53 13.30 3.03
N VAL A 670 30.43 12.36 3.28
CA VAL A 670 30.49 11.08 2.58
C VAL A 670 30.01 9.97 3.49
N VAL A 671 29.35 8.98 2.90
CA VAL A 671 28.92 7.74 3.57
C VAL A 671 29.82 6.61 3.10
N PHE A 672 30.39 5.86 4.04
CA PHE A 672 31.14 4.64 3.73
C PHE A 672 30.18 3.44 3.79
N PRO A 673 29.72 2.93 2.64
CA PRO A 673 28.73 1.86 2.64
C PRO A 673 29.28 0.60 3.31
N LEU A 674 28.47 0.00 4.18
CA LEU A 674 28.71 -1.36 4.64
C LEU A 674 28.25 -2.34 3.55
N ALA A 675 29.17 -2.75 2.70
CA ALA A 675 28.89 -3.65 1.56
C ALA A 675 28.46 -5.08 1.98
N ALA A 676 28.55 -5.43 3.26
CA ALA A 676 28.18 -6.74 3.79
C ALA A 676 27.56 -6.58 5.18
N TYR A 677 26.26 -6.30 5.22
CA TYR A 677 25.46 -6.65 6.38
C TYR A 677 24.51 -7.76 5.91
N ASP A 678 24.90 -9.01 6.15
CA ASP A 678 24.01 -10.15 6.04
C ASP A 678 23.29 -10.23 7.39
N PRO A 679 22.06 -9.68 7.53
CA PRO A 679 21.29 -9.84 8.76
C PRO A 679 21.17 -11.34 8.96
N GLY A 680 21.61 -11.84 10.12
CA GLY A 680 21.48 -13.26 10.45
C GLY A 680 20.00 -13.64 10.28
N SER A 681 19.69 -14.32 9.18
CA SER A 681 18.33 -14.50 8.69
C SER A 681 17.62 -15.55 9.51
N GLN A 682 17.21 -15.22 10.73
CA GLN A 682 16.14 -15.94 11.38
C GLN A 682 14.82 -15.46 10.79
N VAL A 683 14.48 -16.02 9.63
CA VAL A 683 13.11 -15.99 9.12
C VAL A 683 12.26 -16.80 10.09
N VAL A 684 11.67 -16.13 11.08
CA VAL A 684 10.63 -16.73 11.93
C VAL A 684 9.32 -16.54 11.19
N THR A 685 8.95 -17.52 10.38
CA THR A 685 7.60 -17.63 9.82
C THR A 685 6.61 -17.81 10.96
N SER A 686 5.71 -16.85 11.19
CA SER A 686 4.54 -17.02 12.07
C SER A 686 3.28 -17.28 11.25
#